data_AF-A0A926FC16-F1
#
_entry.id   AF-A0A926FC16-F1
#
_cell.length_a   1.000
_cell.length_b   1.000
_cell.length_c   1.000
_cell.angle_alpha   90.00
_cell.angle_beta   90.00
_cell.angle_gamma   90.00
#
_symmetry.space_group_name_H-M   'P 1'
#
loop_
_entity.id
_entity.type
_entity.pdbx_description
1 polymer ?
#
loop_
_entity_poly.entity_id
_entity_poly.type
_entity_poly.pdbx_seq_one_letter_code
_entity_poly.pdbx_strand_id
1 'polypeptide(L)'
;MKKFVSVLLAVFFTVNTALAAGGDSAGNEIGGLKFSPIVAGDVTDKITAVGALRTTRIPTVVPVSGQSFKRAAVIKNGKYGTMAQNSVAMRLEPTFTNGTISAGDIVVLSVYMKVANGEGYARPFVETKDNSANVIFETEPTKIDEIWKKYSYVTVAKADIPAVKININIGFSEQITYFADLKLDNYGSEYDISDVKKAVFGENYEIEEAEKAEQEKEEKKKALIGTAAFAANDPNVYTENGGERILSGSTPFSKNNKLYVPLRYVSEKFGAQVEYNAQTEGVTIIKDGDVIEVYKSSSMWKLNGRPWRAQYGIEYNGGSVFIPYDVISELLKIKCLYNSDKKICIFANTSESLDLLDKMKYTDDIYTESVLTPRENFNLTLESEYFESEVGTPAVLDVGDEIPSFKMESSIDADVRYKILRDSTVISENNTFHINNSEEKTFEISDKILTADLGEYKIEFQILSGDKTYYDALYFCIIDKSSLKNDDAVIVHKGSDGKLVYAPDYLGNRIPDYSGAGYKNGAVKIPDVPAVIEVSPSGGDDTANIQSAIDYVSHLPVRNDGTRGAVQLTKGVFKVSGMFTISSDGVVLRGSGNDNAKIANAVPTGDADEFAQKHKDTEGTIILLTTKVPETRMLDIIGTGGAVKIEASKQKIIDNYVPTGAYSFRVENASEYNEGDEIIIEQYGNLAWVHEIGMDNIPARTTQDANQKNNENSATVQWKEHTWTFERTIVKKEGNVIYIDMPVMNAIAEKWGGANIYKYTDTGRIQNVGVENMRVIAVWTPNSDNVDDTRHAGELATLKNCKDVWLRDITTEHLNLYNVNIYSTAKRVTVQDFYCLVAPPSYYMGNGYESTGRTFLETKVYVGRYGVYMGGQQVLVQRFHGTNLRHLVEYKNDVAGPNVAYDCKSVDYFSQMGPHMLWSAGGLYDNTDGALHIQNRLSMGSGHGWAGAWFTAWNTTDRLAVQKPPTAQNWAVGHIGAVSAGDYPQFEQGYWELEGTRSNIDSLFVAQTNERYGQSGLDVINAKADYDYTIHEVPTDLALDSISENSEKTDE
;
A
#
# COMPACT_ATOMS: atom_id res chain seq x y z
N MET A 1 59.77 5.93 -44.72
CA MET A 1 60.52 6.86 -43.84
C MET A 1 59.82 6.84 -42.48
N LYS A 2 60.50 6.67 -41.33
CA LYS A 2 61.62 7.44 -40.72
C LYS A 2 61.14 8.77 -40.13
N LYS A 3 61.53 8.99 -38.86
CA LYS A 3 61.26 10.15 -37.98
C LYS A 3 59.82 10.19 -37.41
N PHE A 4 59.57 10.43 -36.12
CA PHE A 4 60.44 10.51 -34.91
C PHE A 4 59.49 10.28 -33.71
N VAL A 5 59.69 9.42 -32.70
CA VAL A 5 60.82 8.59 -32.24
C VAL A 5 61.96 9.36 -31.55
N SER A 6 61.59 10.17 -30.55
CA SER A 6 62.37 10.54 -29.34
C SER A 6 61.40 11.26 -28.38
N VAL A 7 61.40 11.04 -27.07
CA VAL A 7 62.42 10.45 -26.17
C VAL A 7 61.84 9.26 -25.38
N LEU A 8 62.68 8.23 -25.18
CA LEU A 8 62.61 7.01 -24.32
C LEU A 8 61.32 6.77 -23.49
N LEU A 9 60.67 5.59 -23.48
CA LEU A 9 60.91 4.26 -24.08
C LEU A 9 62.18 3.49 -23.63
N ALA A 10 61.96 2.53 -22.71
CA ALA A 10 62.65 1.24 -22.56
C ALA A 10 61.81 0.33 -21.64
N VAL A 11 61.47 -0.95 -21.88
CA VAL A 11 61.58 -1.91 -23.01
C VAL A 11 60.41 -2.93 -22.80
N PHE A 12 59.46 -3.15 -23.74
CA PHE A 12 59.34 -4.31 -24.68
C PHE A 12 59.59 -5.72 -24.05
N PHE A 13 58.84 -6.83 -24.23
CA PHE A 13 57.68 -7.27 -25.05
C PHE A 13 56.61 -7.95 -24.14
N THR A 14 55.36 -8.33 -24.47
CA THR A 14 54.48 -8.32 -25.68
C THR A 14 54.17 -9.70 -26.34
N VAL A 15 52.94 -10.22 -26.07
CA VAL A 15 52.08 -11.18 -26.83
C VAL A 15 52.17 -12.72 -26.64
N ASN A 16 50.96 -13.32 -26.59
CA ASN A 16 50.53 -14.73 -26.42
C ASN A 16 51.17 -15.80 -27.31
N THR A 17 51.17 -17.05 -26.82
CA THR A 17 50.61 -18.21 -27.58
C THR A 17 50.11 -19.35 -26.66
N ALA A 18 48.85 -19.74 -26.87
CA ALA A 18 48.31 -21.11 -26.91
C ALA A 18 48.46 -22.14 -25.76
N LEU A 19 47.33 -22.87 -25.59
CA LEU A 19 47.16 -24.24 -25.08
C LEU A 19 47.23 -24.53 -23.57
N ALA A 20 46.64 -25.69 -23.25
CA ALA A 20 46.40 -26.22 -21.92
C ALA A 20 47.50 -27.20 -21.45
N ALA A 21 47.30 -27.73 -20.23
CA ALA A 21 47.95 -28.88 -19.60
C ALA A 21 49.32 -28.66 -18.90
N GLY A 22 49.26 -28.64 -17.56
CA GLY A 22 50.29 -29.18 -16.66
C GLY A 22 51.63 -28.42 -16.55
N GLY A 23 52.51 -28.93 -15.69
CA GLY A 23 53.90 -28.46 -15.60
C GLY A 23 54.33 -27.98 -14.20
N ASP A 24 54.90 -28.91 -13.44
CA ASP A 24 55.56 -28.72 -12.15
C ASP A 24 56.65 -27.63 -12.08
N SER A 25 56.72 -27.00 -10.89
CA SER A 25 57.95 -26.72 -10.11
C SER A 25 58.90 -25.54 -10.43
N ALA A 26 59.65 -25.17 -9.37
CA ALA A 26 61.00 -24.59 -9.37
C ALA A 26 61.23 -23.14 -9.87
N GLY A 27 60.67 -22.18 -9.14
CA GLY A 27 61.44 -21.20 -8.32
C GLY A 27 62.56 -20.31 -8.92
N ASN A 28 62.51 -19.03 -8.56
CA ASN A 28 63.68 -18.28 -8.05
C ASN A 28 63.23 -17.08 -7.19
N GLU A 29 63.97 -16.78 -6.12
CA GLU A 29 63.69 -15.67 -5.19
C GLU A 29 64.44 -14.39 -5.58
N ILE A 30 63.81 -13.22 -5.44
CA ILE A 30 64.45 -11.99 -4.92
C ILE A 30 63.42 -11.23 -4.07
N GLY A 31 63.82 -10.69 -2.90
CA GLY A 31 63.02 -9.69 -2.17
C GLY A 31 62.25 -10.18 -0.92
N GLY A 32 62.74 -11.22 -0.25
CA GLY A 32 61.96 -11.96 0.75
C GLY A 32 61.55 -11.21 2.03
N LEU A 33 60.34 -11.54 2.50
CA LEU A 33 60.01 -11.69 3.92
C LEU A 33 59.13 -12.96 4.07
N LYS A 34 59.24 -13.65 5.20
CA LYS A 34 58.89 -15.08 5.29
C LYS A 34 57.41 -15.35 5.63
N PHE A 35 56.81 -16.29 4.89
CA PHE A 35 55.70 -17.12 5.38
C PHE A 35 56.11 -18.59 5.28
N SER A 36 55.88 -19.35 6.35
CA SER A 36 56.13 -20.80 6.37
C SER A 36 54.85 -21.56 5.98
N PRO A 37 54.86 -22.39 4.93
CA PRO A 37 53.73 -23.25 4.60
C PRO A 37 53.69 -24.48 5.52
N ILE A 38 52.48 -24.99 5.78
CA ILE A 38 52.24 -26.38 6.19
C ILE A 38 51.34 -26.98 5.11
N VAL A 39 51.78 -28.08 4.49
CA VAL A 39 51.06 -28.76 3.41
C VAL A 39 50.81 -30.21 3.82
N ALA A 40 49.55 -30.63 3.64
CA ALA A 40 49.00 -31.98 3.51
C ALA A 40 49.56 -33.16 4.34
N GLY A 41 48.63 -33.92 4.91
CA GLY A 41 48.77 -35.36 5.16
C GLY A 41 47.46 -36.04 4.75
N ASP A 42 47.56 -37.08 3.92
CA ASP A 42 46.40 -37.82 3.38
C ASP A 42 45.58 -38.55 4.46
N VAL A 43 44.31 -38.86 4.14
CA VAL A 43 43.88 -40.23 3.75
C VAL A 43 42.36 -40.26 3.54
N THR A 44 41.94 -40.77 2.39
CA THR A 44 40.58 -41.24 2.15
C THR A 44 40.34 -42.60 2.82
N ASP A 45 39.30 -42.77 3.64
CA ASP A 45 38.26 -43.77 3.29
C ASP A 45 36.96 -43.74 4.11
N LYS A 46 35.93 -44.20 3.40
CA LYS A 46 34.60 -44.73 3.72
C LYS A 46 34.22 -45.27 5.13
N ILE A 47 32.92 -45.06 5.45
CA ILE A 47 31.97 -46.00 6.11
C ILE A 47 32.32 -46.41 7.58
N THR A 48 31.51 -46.12 8.61
CA THR A 48 30.18 -46.69 8.91
C THR A 48 29.42 -45.86 9.97
N ALA A 49 28.15 -46.18 10.26
CA ALA A 49 27.28 -45.50 11.20
C ALA A 49 27.25 -46.10 12.64
N VAL A 50 26.24 -45.67 13.43
CA VAL A 50 25.83 -46.12 14.79
C VAL A 50 26.54 -45.44 15.96
N GLY A 51 25.76 -44.73 16.80
CA GLY A 51 26.25 -44.02 17.99
C GLY A 51 25.84 -44.67 19.32
N ALA A 52 26.13 -43.98 20.43
CA ALA A 52 25.58 -44.28 21.77
C ALA A 52 25.75 -43.07 22.72
N LEU A 53 24.83 -42.87 23.66
CA LEU A 53 25.06 -42.01 24.84
C LEU A 53 26.05 -42.69 25.82
N ARG A 54 26.87 -41.90 26.52
CA ARG A 54 27.20 -42.15 27.94
C ARG A 54 27.78 -40.93 28.65
N THR A 55 27.43 -40.78 29.92
CA THR A 55 27.69 -39.64 30.82
C THR A 55 28.90 -39.83 31.72
N THR A 56 29.65 -38.77 32.08
CA THR A 56 30.58 -38.83 33.23
C THR A 56 30.70 -37.54 34.05
N ARG A 57 30.03 -37.55 35.22
CA ARG A 57 30.25 -36.81 36.49
C ARG A 57 31.02 -35.47 36.56
N ILE A 58 30.32 -34.48 37.11
CA ILE A 58 30.82 -33.25 37.76
C ILE A 58 31.33 -33.55 39.19
N PRO A 59 32.39 -32.87 39.70
CA PRO A 59 32.68 -32.76 41.13
C PRO A 59 31.97 -31.53 41.75
N THR A 60 31.14 -31.75 42.76
CA THR A 60 30.31 -30.70 43.40
C THR A 60 31.13 -29.66 44.17
N VAL A 61 30.74 -28.38 44.09
CA VAL A 61 31.20 -27.31 45.00
C VAL A 61 29.98 -26.75 45.74
N VAL A 62 30.10 -26.58 47.06
CA VAL A 62 29.00 -26.12 47.94
C VAL A 62 29.02 -24.58 48.03
N PRO A 63 27.89 -23.88 47.89
CA PRO A 63 27.84 -22.43 48.07
C PRO A 63 27.98 -22.07 49.56
N VAL A 64 28.87 -21.12 49.87
CA VAL A 64 28.96 -20.48 51.18
C VAL A 64 28.24 -19.14 51.11
N SER A 65 27.25 -18.92 51.98
CA SER A 65 26.41 -17.72 51.97
C SER A 65 27.15 -16.48 52.49
N GLY A 66 26.97 -15.35 51.79
CA GLY A 66 27.13 -14.02 52.38
C GLY A 66 28.52 -13.37 52.30
N GLN A 67 29.02 -13.08 51.10
CA GLN A 67 29.91 -11.93 50.87
C GLN A 67 29.58 -11.19 49.58
N SER A 68 29.78 -9.88 49.58
CA SER A 68 29.63 -9.01 48.41
C SER A 68 30.78 -9.24 47.41
N PHE A 69 30.47 -9.55 46.15
CA PHE A 69 31.48 -9.80 45.11
C PHE A 69 32.27 -8.53 44.75
N LYS A 70 33.49 -8.39 45.29
CA LYS A 70 34.52 -7.52 44.72
C LYS A 70 35.49 -8.35 43.87
N ARG A 71 35.41 -8.17 42.55
CA ARG A 71 36.25 -8.77 41.48
C ARG A 71 36.10 -10.28 41.32
N ALA A 72 35.45 -10.69 40.22
CA ALA A 72 35.63 -12.03 39.67
C ALA A 72 37.05 -12.17 39.07
N ALA A 73 37.57 -13.40 39.02
CA ALA A 73 38.87 -13.72 38.44
C ALA A 73 38.73 -14.81 37.37
N VAL A 74 39.41 -14.65 36.24
CA VAL A 74 39.38 -15.61 35.13
C VAL A 74 40.53 -16.61 35.29
N ILE A 75 40.22 -17.90 35.16
CA ILE A 75 41.21 -18.98 35.18
C ILE A 75 41.55 -19.35 33.73
N LYS A 76 42.81 -19.16 33.32
CA LYS A 76 43.34 -19.65 32.04
C LYS A 76 44.64 -20.40 32.32
N ASN A 77 44.69 -21.68 31.95
CA ASN A 77 45.85 -22.57 32.12
C ASN A 77 46.51 -22.56 33.52
N GLY A 78 45.70 -22.60 34.58
CA GLY A 78 46.17 -22.85 35.95
C GLY A 78 46.96 -21.72 36.63
N LYS A 79 46.93 -20.50 36.08
CA LYS A 79 47.44 -19.29 36.76
C LYS A 79 46.34 -18.22 36.83
N TYR A 80 46.28 -17.52 37.96
CA TYR A 80 45.40 -16.37 38.15
C TYR A 80 45.93 -15.18 37.36
N GLY A 81 45.10 -14.65 36.45
CA GLY A 81 45.37 -13.39 35.73
C GLY A 81 44.40 -12.30 36.16
N THR A 82 44.87 -11.06 36.20
CA THR A 82 44.03 -9.87 36.42
C THR A 82 43.19 -9.60 35.17
N MET A 83 41.91 -9.22 35.34
CA MET A 83 41.12 -8.69 34.20
C MET A 83 41.71 -7.35 33.72
N ALA A 84 41.50 -7.04 32.43
CA ALA A 84 41.69 -5.67 31.94
C ALA A 84 40.67 -4.72 32.61
N GLN A 85 41.00 -3.42 32.71
CA GLN A 85 40.15 -2.46 33.44
C GLN A 85 38.79 -2.20 32.80
N ASN A 86 38.61 -2.53 31.52
CA ASN A 86 37.46 -2.10 30.71
C ASN A 86 36.64 -3.30 30.18
N SER A 87 36.53 -4.39 30.95
CA SER A 87 35.79 -5.60 30.56
C SER A 87 34.32 -5.54 31.00
N VAL A 88 33.38 -5.90 30.11
CA VAL A 88 31.94 -6.01 30.43
C VAL A 88 31.59 -7.45 30.82
N ALA A 89 30.84 -7.62 31.91
CA ALA A 89 30.31 -8.90 32.34
C ALA A 89 28.78 -8.90 32.33
N MET A 90 28.18 -9.90 31.70
CA MET A 90 26.73 -10.12 31.70
C MET A 90 26.39 -11.34 32.56
N ARG A 91 25.36 -11.18 33.40
CA ARG A 91 24.82 -12.26 34.22
C ARG A 91 23.34 -12.45 33.90
N LEU A 92 22.98 -13.69 33.57
CA LEU A 92 21.62 -14.10 33.22
C LEU A 92 21.10 -15.03 34.31
N GLU A 93 20.00 -14.61 34.95
CA GLU A 93 19.32 -15.37 36.00
C GLU A 93 17.89 -15.72 35.53
N PRO A 94 17.72 -16.86 34.82
CA PRO A 94 16.41 -17.34 34.40
C PRO A 94 15.63 -17.84 35.62
N THR A 95 14.48 -17.22 35.86
CA THR A 95 13.56 -17.55 36.96
C THR A 95 12.28 -18.15 36.38
N PHE A 96 12.12 -19.45 36.54
CA PHE A 96 10.95 -20.17 36.04
C PHE A 96 9.76 -19.93 36.97
N THR A 97 8.62 -19.56 36.41
CA THR A 97 7.36 -19.41 37.16
C THR A 97 6.36 -20.46 36.67
N ASN A 98 5.66 -21.10 37.61
CA ASN A 98 4.67 -22.16 37.36
C ASN A 98 5.18 -23.41 36.61
N GLY A 99 6.44 -23.81 36.79
CA GLY A 99 6.96 -25.09 36.28
C GLY A 99 8.02 -25.72 37.17
N THR A 100 7.93 -27.04 37.44
CA THR A 100 8.94 -27.80 38.18
C THR A 100 9.88 -28.51 37.21
N ILE A 101 11.10 -28.01 37.03
CA ILE A 101 12.12 -28.65 36.20
C ILE A 101 12.52 -29.99 36.86
N SER A 102 12.46 -31.08 36.09
CA SER A 102 12.79 -32.42 36.58
C SER A 102 14.28 -32.71 36.45
N ALA A 103 14.80 -33.58 37.33
CA ALA A 103 16.21 -33.96 37.37
C ALA A 103 16.62 -34.81 36.15
N GLY A 104 16.84 -34.15 35.02
CA GLY A 104 17.10 -34.74 33.70
C GLY A 104 16.71 -33.83 32.53
N ASP A 105 15.95 -32.77 32.77
CA ASP A 105 15.64 -31.73 31.78
C ASP A 105 16.90 -30.93 31.39
N ILE A 106 17.00 -30.60 30.10
CA ILE A 106 17.98 -29.67 29.55
C ILE A 106 17.22 -28.46 29.01
N VAL A 107 17.59 -27.25 29.44
CA VAL A 107 17.10 -25.98 28.89
C VAL A 107 18.26 -25.32 28.15
N VAL A 108 18.12 -25.12 26.85
CA VAL A 108 19.16 -24.47 26.04
C VAL A 108 18.79 -23.00 25.83
N LEU A 109 19.59 -22.11 26.43
CA LEU A 109 19.56 -20.67 26.21
C LEU A 109 20.65 -20.30 25.21
N SER A 110 20.26 -19.82 24.03
CA SER A 110 21.21 -19.34 23.01
C SER A 110 21.15 -17.81 22.95
N VAL A 111 22.31 -17.17 23.15
CA VAL A 111 22.49 -15.72 23.06
C VAL A 111 23.40 -15.43 21.88
N TYR A 112 22.92 -14.59 20.96
CA TYR A 112 23.65 -14.25 19.74
C TYR A 112 24.01 -12.76 19.73
N MET A 113 25.25 -12.45 19.37
CA MET A 113 25.71 -11.09 19.07
C MET A 113 26.60 -11.13 17.83
N LYS A 114 26.44 -10.17 16.92
CA LYS A 114 27.26 -10.06 15.69
C LYS A 114 28.26 -8.90 15.83
N VAL A 115 29.54 -9.23 16.04
CA VAL A 115 30.62 -8.22 16.10
C VAL A 115 30.91 -7.67 14.71
N ALA A 116 31.11 -6.36 14.59
CA ALA A 116 31.08 -5.65 13.31
C ALA A 116 32.19 -6.00 12.29
N ASN A 117 33.26 -6.71 12.70
CA ASN A 117 34.33 -7.17 11.79
C ASN A 117 34.95 -8.48 12.29
N GLY A 118 34.84 -9.54 11.48
CA GLY A 118 35.36 -10.88 11.76
C GLY A 118 34.31 -11.84 12.37
N GLU A 119 34.21 -13.05 11.82
CA GLU A 119 33.26 -14.05 12.32
C GLU A 119 33.68 -14.62 13.68
N GLY A 120 32.79 -14.50 14.68
CA GLY A 120 33.04 -14.93 16.06
C GLY A 120 31.80 -15.55 16.69
N TYR A 121 31.42 -16.76 16.26
CA TYR A 121 30.25 -17.47 16.77
C TYR A 121 30.46 -17.98 18.21
N ALA A 122 30.13 -17.16 19.21
CA ALA A 122 29.98 -17.63 20.58
C ALA A 122 28.66 -18.43 20.70
N ARG A 123 28.74 -19.76 20.79
CA ARG A 123 27.64 -20.61 21.26
C ARG A 123 27.83 -20.89 22.76
N PRO A 124 27.18 -20.16 23.69
CA PRO A 124 27.18 -20.52 25.10
C PRO A 124 26.36 -21.80 25.29
N PHE A 125 27.02 -22.95 25.37
CA PHE A 125 26.35 -24.21 25.67
C PHE A 125 26.12 -24.32 27.18
N VAL A 126 24.95 -23.87 27.64
CA VAL A 126 24.60 -23.85 29.07
C VAL A 126 23.78 -25.09 29.44
N GLU A 127 24.35 -26.00 30.25
CA GLU A 127 23.62 -27.06 30.95
C GLU A 127 23.38 -26.61 32.40
N THR A 128 22.30 -25.89 32.68
CA THR A 128 21.98 -25.45 34.05
C THR A 128 21.45 -26.59 34.90
N LYS A 129 22.16 -26.92 35.99
CA LYS A 129 21.56 -27.57 37.18
C LYS A 129 21.20 -26.59 38.29
N ASP A 130 21.83 -25.40 38.27
CA ASP A 130 21.90 -24.50 39.43
C ASP A 130 21.35 -23.09 39.12
N ASN A 131 20.36 -22.98 38.22
CA ASN A 131 19.57 -21.78 37.87
C ASN A 131 20.33 -20.45 37.60
N SER A 132 21.59 -20.47 37.17
CA SER A 132 22.31 -19.24 36.79
C SER A 132 23.37 -19.48 35.71
N ALA A 133 23.63 -18.45 34.90
CA ALA A 133 24.66 -18.46 33.87
C ALA A 133 25.42 -17.12 33.84
N ASN A 134 26.74 -17.18 33.63
CA ASN A 134 27.60 -16.01 33.45
C ASN A 134 28.20 -16.06 32.03
N VAL A 135 28.11 -14.96 31.29
CA VAL A 135 28.72 -14.83 29.97
C VAL A 135 29.58 -13.56 29.95
N ILE A 136 30.84 -13.71 29.54
CA ILE A 136 31.84 -12.64 29.57
C ILE A 136 32.30 -12.40 28.13
N PHE A 137 32.29 -11.14 27.70
CA PHE A 137 32.74 -10.72 26.38
C PHE A 137 33.87 -9.68 26.52
N GLU A 138 34.94 -9.86 25.75
CA GLU A 138 36.03 -8.88 25.63
C GLU A 138 35.84 -8.10 24.32
N THR A 139 35.57 -6.79 24.41
CA THR A 139 35.47 -5.88 23.26
C THR A 139 35.89 -4.47 23.68
N GLU A 140 36.24 -3.61 22.71
CA GLU A 140 36.61 -2.21 22.99
C GLU A 140 35.37 -1.32 23.11
N PRO A 141 35.33 -0.35 24.06
CA PRO A 141 34.12 0.45 24.33
C PRO A 141 33.57 1.21 23.13
N THR A 142 34.44 1.73 22.26
CA THR A 142 34.09 2.58 21.11
C THR A 142 33.36 1.86 19.96
N LYS A 143 33.00 0.59 20.13
CA LYS A 143 32.20 -0.21 19.17
C LYS A 143 30.91 -0.76 19.78
N ILE A 144 30.60 -0.43 21.03
CA ILE A 144 29.39 -0.91 21.71
C ILE A 144 28.13 -0.35 21.04
N ASP A 145 28.12 0.96 20.74
CA ASP A 145 26.95 1.67 20.21
C ASP A 145 26.46 1.15 18.85
N GLU A 146 27.37 0.78 17.95
CA GLU A 146 27.03 0.22 16.63
C GLU A 146 26.55 -1.24 16.70
N ILE A 147 27.03 -2.01 17.67
CA ILE A 147 26.71 -3.44 17.81
C ILE A 147 25.34 -3.60 18.50
N TRP A 148 25.11 -2.86 19.59
CA TRP A 148 23.89 -2.98 20.40
C TRP A 148 22.62 -2.54 19.68
N LYS A 149 22.67 -1.45 18.92
CA LYS A 149 21.50 -0.93 18.17
C LYS A 149 21.03 -1.83 17.02
N LYS A 150 21.64 -3.00 16.78
CA LYS A 150 21.48 -3.72 15.51
C LYS A 150 21.36 -5.25 15.55
N TYR A 151 22.04 -5.97 16.45
CA TYR A 151 22.15 -7.44 16.33
C TYR A 151 22.21 -8.24 17.66
N SER A 152 21.33 -7.96 18.63
CA SER A 152 21.21 -8.74 19.88
C SER A 152 19.84 -9.40 20.01
N TYR A 153 19.81 -10.73 20.19
CA TYR A 153 18.59 -11.50 20.45
C TYR A 153 18.87 -12.73 21.34
N VAL A 154 17.84 -13.20 22.03
CA VAL A 154 17.88 -14.34 22.97
C VAL A 154 16.82 -15.35 22.57
N THR A 155 17.21 -16.62 22.41
CA THR A 155 16.30 -17.71 22.05
C THR A 155 16.23 -18.76 23.16
N VAL A 156 15.02 -19.16 23.54
CA VAL A 156 14.73 -20.22 24.52
C VAL A 156 14.00 -21.35 23.81
N ALA A 157 14.53 -22.58 23.87
CA ALA A 157 13.99 -23.71 23.11
C ALA A 157 13.44 -24.84 24.00
N LYS A 158 12.15 -24.76 24.37
CA LYS A 158 11.32 -25.92 24.78
C LYS A 158 9.82 -25.56 24.65
N ALA A 159 9.00 -26.49 24.16
CA ALA A 159 7.60 -26.22 23.79
C ALA A 159 6.62 -26.09 24.97
N ASP A 160 6.96 -26.60 26.15
CA ASP A 160 6.01 -26.82 27.27
C ASP A 160 6.45 -26.14 28.58
N ILE A 161 6.86 -24.86 28.55
CA ILE A 161 7.17 -24.07 29.75
C ILE A 161 6.29 -22.82 29.79
N PRO A 162 5.36 -22.67 30.76
CA PRO A 162 4.33 -21.64 30.71
C PRO A 162 4.83 -20.21 30.97
N ALA A 163 5.97 -20.03 31.66
CA ALA A 163 6.62 -18.71 31.83
C ALA A 163 8.11 -18.83 32.19
N VAL A 164 8.95 -17.97 31.60
CA VAL A 164 10.38 -17.82 31.94
C VAL A 164 10.72 -16.34 32.13
N LYS A 165 10.95 -15.90 33.37
CA LYS A 165 11.36 -14.52 33.66
C LYS A 165 12.89 -14.43 33.69
N ILE A 166 13.50 -13.86 32.65
CA ILE A 166 14.96 -13.72 32.54
C ILE A 166 15.38 -12.38 33.18
N ASN A 167 16.05 -12.42 34.33
CA ASN A 167 16.67 -11.22 34.89
C ASN A 167 18.05 -11.02 34.25
N ILE A 168 18.25 -9.86 33.62
CA ILE A 168 19.52 -9.47 32.97
C ILE A 168 20.21 -8.43 33.85
N ASN A 169 21.38 -8.76 34.40
CA ASN A 169 22.20 -7.82 35.14
C ASN A 169 23.47 -7.44 34.33
N ILE A 170 23.60 -6.16 34.00
CA ILE A 170 24.74 -5.59 33.28
C ILE A 170 25.57 -4.74 34.25
N GLY A 171 26.78 -5.19 34.56
CA GLY A 171 27.67 -4.49 35.50
C GLY A 171 28.69 -3.60 34.79
N PHE A 172 28.40 -2.30 34.69
CA PHE A 172 29.42 -1.29 34.36
C PHE A 172 30.25 -0.93 35.60
N SER A 173 31.54 -0.63 35.43
CA SER A 173 32.44 -0.28 36.53
C SER A 173 32.28 1.16 37.03
N GLU A 174 31.63 2.02 36.27
CA GLU A 174 31.25 3.40 36.60
C GLU A 174 29.80 3.64 36.16
N GLN A 175 29.06 4.50 36.87
CA GLN A 175 27.61 4.68 36.62
C GLN A 175 27.36 5.53 35.36
N ILE A 176 27.04 4.87 34.26
CA ILE A 176 26.36 5.48 33.11
C ILE A 176 25.18 4.58 32.73
N THR A 177 23.97 5.10 32.87
CA THR A 177 22.73 4.39 32.49
C THR A 177 22.50 4.58 31.00
N TYR A 178 22.40 3.47 30.25
CA TYR A 178 22.04 3.46 28.84
C TYR A 178 20.77 2.64 28.62
N PHE A 179 19.90 3.15 27.76
CA PHE A 179 18.62 2.54 27.39
C PHE A 179 18.80 1.62 26.18
N ALA A 180 18.14 0.46 26.18
CA ALA A 180 18.13 -0.48 25.06
C ALA A 180 16.85 -1.31 25.06
N ASP A 181 16.07 -1.26 23.98
CA ASP A 181 14.95 -2.17 23.77
C ASP A 181 15.46 -3.60 23.53
N LEU A 182 14.96 -4.53 24.35
CA LEU A 182 15.15 -5.97 24.15
C LEU A 182 14.00 -6.53 23.31
N LYS A 183 14.31 -7.10 22.15
CA LYS A 183 13.36 -7.92 21.39
C LYS A 183 13.42 -9.37 21.87
N LEU A 184 12.24 -9.97 22.04
CA LEU A 184 12.04 -11.38 22.33
C LEU A 184 11.36 -12.01 21.11
N ASP A 185 12.10 -12.84 20.37
CA ASP A 185 11.52 -13.65 19.29
C ASP A 185 11.07 -14.99 19.90
N ASN A 186 9.76 -15.29 19.85
CA ASN A 186 9.25 -16.59 20.31
C ASN A 186 8.11 -17.11 19.43
N TYR A 187 8.16 -18.39 19.08
CA TYR A 187 7.08 -19.06 18.34
C TYR A 187 5.99 -19.53 19.32
N GLY A 188 4.76 -19.03 19.18
CA GLY A 188 3.56 -19.69 19.70
C GLY A 188 3.11 -19.34 21.13
N SER A 189 3.48 -18.19 21.68
CA SER A 189 2.82 -17.62 22.88
C SER A 189 2.92 -16.10 22.89
N GLU A 190 1.80 -15.43 23.12
CA GLU A 190 1.72 -13.97 23.17
C GLU A 190 2.33 -13.44 24.47
N TYR A 191 3.15 -12.39 24.35
CA TYR A 191 3.55 -11.51 25.45
C TYR A 191 3.74 -10.11 24.86
N ASP A 192 3.03 -9.13 25.40
CA ASP A 192 3.21 -7.74 25.01
C ASP A 192 4.57 -7.21 25.52
N ILE A 193 5.22 -6.39 24.71
CA ILE A 193 6.41 -5.62 25.09
C ILE A 193 6.07 -4.60 26.19
N SER A 194 4.84 -4.07 26.22
CA SER A 194 4.40 -3.13 27.27
C SER A 194 4.43 -3.78 28.67
N ASP A 195 4.00 -5.05 28.81
CA ASP A 195 4.07 -5.77 30.09
C ASP A 195 5.51 -5.93 30.60
N VAL A 196 6.45 -6.15 29.68
CA VAL A 196 7.89 -6.21 30.02
C VAL A 196 8.41 -4.84 30.46
N LYS A 197 7.97 -3.75 29.80
CA LYS A 197 8.34 -2.38 30.18
C LYS A 197 7.73 -1.98 31.53
N LYS A 198 6.42 -2.16 31.73
CA LYS A 198 5.70 -1.97 33.00
C LYS A 198 6.34 -2.76 34.15
N ALA A 199 6.71 -4.02 33.92
CA ALA A 199 7.35 -4.87 34.94
C ALA A 199 8.82 -4.52 35.28
N VAL A 200 9.46 -3.63 34.53
CA VAL A 200 10.86 -3.18 34.75
C VAL A 200 10.92 -1.72 35.22
N PHE A 201 10.05 -0.84 34.69
CA PHE A 201 10.08 0.60 34.93
C PHE A 201 8.88 1.12 35.77
N GLY A 202 7.84 0.30 35.97
CA GLY A 202 6.61 0.65 36.68
C GLY A 202 5.46 1.01 35.74
N GLU A 203 4.24 0.87 36.25
CA GLU A 203 2.98 1.05 35.48
C GLU A 203 2.84 2.45 34.86
N ASN A 204 3.42 3.47 35.48
CA ASN A 204 3.31 4.87 35.05
C ASN A 204 4.34 5.28 33.99
N TYR A 205 5.35 4.45 33.66
CA TYR A 205 6.49 4.90 32.84
C TYR A 205 6.10 5.28 31.41
N GLU A 206 5.25 4.48 30.77
CA GLU A 206 4.80 4.74 29.40
C GLU A 206 3.87 5.97 29.32
N ILE A 207 3.08 6.22 30.37
CA ILE A 207 2.26 7.44 30.51
C ILE A 207 3.17 8.67 30.63
N GLU A 208 4.16 8.63 31.53
CA GLU A 208 5.06 9.77 31.76
C GLU A 208 5.94 10.12 30.55
N GLU A 209 6.27 9.18 29.66
CA GLU A 209 6.99 9.47 28.41
C GLU A 209 6.02 10.00 27.34
N ALA A 210 4.82 9.42 27.21
CA ALA A 210 3.80 9.86 26.25
C ALA A 210 3.29 11.29 26.54
N GLU A 211 2.99 11.61 27.80
CA GLU A 211 2.59 12.95 28.22
C GLU A 211 3.66 14.00 27.89
N LYS A 212 4.95 13.68 28.11
CA LYS A 212 6.07 14.59 27.77
C LYS A 212 6.22 14.75 26.26
N ALA A 213 6.10 13.68 25.48
CA ALA A 213 6.18 13.74 24.02
C ALA A 213 5.04 14.57 23.41
N GLU A 214 3.81 14.37 23.89
CA GLU A 214 2.64 15.13 23.42
C GLU A 214 2.69 16.60 23.88
N GLN A 215 3.19 16.88 25.09
CA GLN A 215 3.43 18.26 25.53
C GLN A 215 4.51 18.95 24.68
N GLU A 216 5.65 18.31 24.40
CA GLU A 216 6.69 18.88 23.54
C GLU A 216 6.15 19.15 22.12
N LYS A 217 5.37 18.22 21.58
CA LYS A 217 4.67 18.33 20.29
C LYS A 217 3.69 19.52 20.28
N GLU A 218 2.86 19.72 21.30
CA GLU A 218 1.97 20.90 21.38
C GLU A 218 2.73 22.22 21.59
N GLU A 219 3.81 22.26 22.39
CA GLU A 219 4.64 23.46 22.54
C GLU A 219 5.28 23.87 21.20
N LYS A 220 5.78 22.90 20.41
CA LYS A 220 6.27 23.12 19.05
C LYS A 220 5.18 23.61 18.10
N LYS A 221 4.04 22.91 18.08
CA LYS A 221 2.86 23.20 17.23
C LYS A 221 2.24 24.57 17.52
N LYS A 222 2.34 25.09 18.75
CA LYS A 222 1.95 26.47 19.12
C LYS A 222 2.98 27.49 18.65
N ALA A 223 4.27 27.22 18.82
CA ALA A 223 5.33 28.16 18.45
C ALA A 223 5.62 28.28 16.94
N LEU A 224 4.96 27.49 16.08
CA LEU A 224 4.99 27.62 14.61
C LEU A 224 3.95 28.61 14.02
N ILE A 225 3.08 29.20 14.86
CA ILE A 225 2.12 30.24 14.45
C ILE A 225 2.85 31.49 13.93
N GLY A 226 2.37 32.12 12.85
CA GLY A 226 3.03 33.28 12.24
C GLY A 226 4.29 32.97 11.43
N THR A 227 4.50 31.72 11.00
CA THR A 227 5.71 31.33 10.23
C THR A 227 5.44 31.10 8.73
N ALA A 228 6.51 31.16 7.93
CA ALA A 228 6.49 30.84 6.49
C ALA A 228 7.81 30.23 6.02
N ALA A 229 7.76 29.01 5.48
CA ALA A 229 8.91 28.25 4.99
C ALA A 229 8.92 28.10 3.46
N PHE A 230 10.12 28.21 2.87
CA PHE A 230 10.38 28.15 1.43
C PHE A 230 11.57 27.22 1.17
N ALA A 231 11.44 26.32 0.19
CA ALA A 231 12.50 25.40 -0.23
C ALA A 231 12.94 25.63 -1.68
N ALA A 232 14.21 25.35 -2.00
CA ALA A 232 14.72 25.51 -3.37
C ALA A 232 14.10 24.48 -4.34
N ASN A 233 13.56 24.97 -5.45
CA ASN A 233 12.86 24.22 -6.50
C ASN A 233 11.47 23.67 -6.11
N ASP A 234 10.96 23.98 -4.91
CA ASP A 234 9.60 23.64 -4.48
C ASP A 234 8.63 24.78 -4.84
N PRO A 235 7.61 24.59 -5.70
CA PRO A 235 6.68 25.67 -6.06
C PRO A 235 5.75 26.09 -4.90
N ASN A 236 5.59 25.23 -3.89
CA ASN A 236 4.73 25.47 -2.74
C ASN A 236 5.42 26.41 -1.73
N VAL A 237 4.63 27.14 -0.95
CA VAL A 237 5.10 27.83 0.25
C VAL A 237 4.37 27.22 1.44
N TYR A 238 5.13 26.81 2.45
CA TYR A 238 4.56 26.24 3.66
C TYR A 238 4.42 27.36 4.69
N THR A 239 3.32 28.10 4.61
CA THR A 239 2.87 28.93 5.73
C THR A 239 2.31 28.07 6.86
N GLU A 240 2.06 28.72 8.00
CA GLU A 240 1.15 28.31 9.07
C GLU A 240 0.32 27.05 8.78
N ASN A 241 0.47 26.06 9.66
CA ASN A 241 -0.34 24.84 9.71
C ASN A 241 -0.16 23.87 8.53
N GLY A 242 0.85 24.03 7.65
CA GLY A 242 1.27 23.03 6.66
C GLY A 242 0.28 22.71 5.52
N GLY A 243 -0.97 23.16 5.62
CA GLY A 243 -2.07 22.81 4.71
C GLY A 243 -2.39 23.84 3.63
N GLU A 244 -2.20 25.14 3.86
CA GLU A 244 -2.59 26.16 2.88
C GLU A 244 -1.58 26.26 1.73
N ARG A 245 -1.75 25.36 0.75
CA ARG A 245 -0.95 25.20 -0.47
C ARG A 245 -1.14 26.38 -1.44
N ILE A 246 -0.73 27.58 -1.02
CA ILE A 246 -0.73 28.74 -1.91
C ILE A 246 0.37 28.55 -2.95
N LEU A 247 -0.04 28.31 -4.20
CA LEU A 247 0.84 28.46 -5.35
C LEU A 247 1.37 29.90 -5.37
N SER A 248 2.66 30.06 -5.07
CA SER A 248 3.42 31.30 -5.26
C SER A 248 3.38 31.85 -6.70
N GLY A 249 2.89 31.03 -7.64
CA GLY A 249 3.01 31.22 -9.09
C GLY A 249 4.46 31.16 -9.59
N SER A 250 5.44 30.90 -8.72
CA SER A 250 6.83 31.28 -8.96
C SER A 250 7.80 30.60 -7.97
N THR A 251 8.32 29.44 -8.39
CA THR A 251 9.23 28.58 -7.63
C THR A 251 10.48 29.30 -7.08
N PRO A 252 10.76 29.28 -5.77
CA PRO A 252 12.02 29.73 -5.17
C PRO A 252 13.21 28.93 -5.71
N PHE A 253 14.36 29.57 -5.89
CA PHE A 253 15.52 28.93 -6.52
C PHE A 253 16.85 29.29 -5.84
N SER A 254 17.83 28.39 -5.93
CA SER A 254 19.20 28.65 -5.46
C SER A 254 20.04 29.31 -6.56
N LYS A 255 20.64 30.46 -6.26
CA LYS A 255 21.60 31.15 -7.15
C LYS A 255 22.75 31.70 -6.30
N ASN A 256 23.99 31.45 -6.71
CA ASN A 256 25.21 31.87 -5.99
C ASN A 256 25.22 31.47 -4.49
N ASN A 257 24.82 30.21 -4.19
CA ASN A 257 24.64 29.66 -2.83
C ASN A 257 23.59 30.35 -1.93
N LYS A 258 22.81 31.31 -2.43
CA LYS A 258 21.65 31.89 -1.73
C LYS A 258 20.34 31.39 -2.31
N LEU A 259 19.36 31.16 -1.43
CA LEU A 259 17.96 30.95 -1.80
C LEU A 259 17.29 32.30 -2.12
N TYR A 260 16.66 32.37 -3.28
CA TYR A 260 15.85 33.49 -3.74
C TYR A 260 14.37 33.14 -3.57
N VAL A 261 13.65 33.97 -2.82
CA VAL A 261 12.22 33.79 -2.48
C VAL A 261 11.34 34.84 -3.17
N PRO A 262 10.05 34.56 -3.42
CA PRO A 262 9.12 35.53 -4.02
C PRO A 262 8.94 36.76 -3.13
N LEU A 263 9.41 37.92 -3.60
CA LEU A 263 9.47 39.16 -2.82
C LEU A 263 8.09 39.58 -2.32
N ARG A 264 7.09 39.57 -3.21
CA ARG A 264 5.74 40.03 -2.89
C ARG A 264 5.12 39.19 -1.77
N TYR A 265 5.13 37.86 -1.93
CA TYR A 265 4.51 36.93 -0.99
C TYR A 265 5.11 37.06 0.42
N VAL A 266 6.45 37.07 0.55
CA VAL A 266 7.12 37.26 1.85
C VAL A 266 6.76 38.61 2.46
N SER A 267 6.65 39.66 1.65
CA SER A 267 6.28 40.99 2.13
C SER A 267 4.84 41.02 2.65
N GLU A 268 3.88 40.55 1.85
CA GLU A 268 2.44 40.58 2.16
C GLU A 268 2.10 39.68 3.37
N LYS A 269 2.67 38.46 3.44
CA LYS A 269 2.46 37.55 4.58
C LYS A 269 2.95 38.13 5.91
N PHE A 270 3.99 38.97 5.88
CA PHE A 270 4.54 39.66 7.06
C PHE A 270 4.09 41.12 7.20
N GLY A 271 2.91 41.46 6.67
CA GLY A 271 2.18 42.70 6.94
C GLY A 271 2.62 43.93 6.13
N ALA A 272 3.37 43.74 5.05
CA ALA A 272 3.83 44.82 4.18
C ALA A 272 2.99 44.95 2.90
N GLN A 273 2.75 46.18 2.45
CA GLN A 273 2.12 46.46 1.15
C GLN A 273 3.17 46.50 0.03
N VAL A 274 2.83 46.03 -1.18
CA VAL A 274 3.78 45.85 -2.29
C VAL A 274 3.26 46.40 -3.62
N GLU A 275 3.77 47.57 -4.02
CA GLU A 275 3.46 48.21 -5.30
C GLU A 275 4.54 47.93 -6.35
N TYR A 276 4.15 47.73 -7.62
CA TYR A 276 5.09 47.60 -8.74
C TYR A 276 4.98 48.79 -9.69
N ASN A 277 6.12 49.41 -10.01
CA ASN A 277 6.19 50.54 -10.93
C ASN A 277 6.81 50.10 -12.27
N ALA A 278 5.95 49.94 -13.28
CA ALA A 278 6.32 49.53 -14.62
C ALA A 278 7.18 50.57 -15.39
N GLN A 279 7.25 51.83 -14.95
CA GLN A 279 8.11 52.85 -15.58
C GLN A 279 9.56 52.80 -15.09
N THR A 280 9.80 52.28 -13.88
CA THR A 280 11.13 52.22 -13.26
C THR A 280 11.69 50.79 -13.11
N GLU A 281 10.90 49.78 -13.50
CA GLU A 281 11.13 48.36 -13.20
C GLU A 281 11.48 48.13 -11.71
N GLY A 282 10.80 48.88 -10.84
CA GLY A 282 11.01 48.89 -9.40
C GLY A 282 9.80 48.36 -8.63
N VAL A 283 10.06 47.87 -7.42
CA VAL A 283 9.04 47.49 -6.44
C VAL A 283 9.18 48.39 -5.23
N THR A 284 8.06 48.94 -4.76
CA THR A 284 7.97 49.65 -3.49
C THR A 284 7.34 48.74 -2.45
N ILE A 285 8.01 48.53 -1.32
CA ILE A 285 7.50 47.80 -0.16
C ILE A 285 7.27 48.81 0.96
N ILE A 286 6.11 48.75 1.62
CA ILE A 286 5.74 49.64 2.74
C ILE A 286 5.41 48.77 3.95
N LYS A 287 6.14 48.94 5.06
CA LYS A 287 5.90 48.23 6.32
C LYS A 287 6.22 49.10 7.52
N ASP A 288 5.34 49.15 8.52
CA ASP A 288 5.55 49.88 9.80
C ASP A 288 5.93 51.38 9.64
N GLY A 289 5.57 51.98 8.50
CA GLY A 289 5.93 53.35 8.12
C GLY A 289 7.27 53.50 7.38
N ASP A 290 8.07 52.44 7.27
CA ASP A 290 9.25 52.42 6.40
C ASP A 290 8.83 52.17 4.94
N VAL A 291 9.45 52.91 4.02
CA VAL A 291 9.26 52.81 2.57
C VAL A 291 10.57 52.37 1.92
N ILE A 292 10.53 51.20 1.28
CA ILE A 292 11.66 50.55 0.63
C ILE A 292 11.43 50.54 -0.88
N GLU A 293 12.32 51.16 -1.64
CA GLU A 293 12.29 51.12 -3.11
C GLU A 293 13.42 50.24 -3.64
N VAL A 294 13.09 49.08 -4.20
CA VAL A 294 14.04 48.16 -4.83
C VAL A 294 13.95 48.26 -6.36
N TYR A 295 15.08 48.13 -7.04
CA TYR A 295 15.19 48.35 -8.49
C TYR A 295 15.88 47.17 -9.20
N LYS A 296 15.35 46.78 -10.37
CA LYS A 296 15.83 45.65 -11.18
C LYS A 296 17.35 45.66 -11.38
N SER A 297 18.00 44.55 -11.05
CA SER A 297 19.45 44.34 -11.18
C SER A 297 20.35 45.40 -10.51
N SER A 298 19.78 46.28 -9.67
CA SER A 298 20.52 47.30 -8.93
C SER A 298 20.94 46.77 -7.56
N SER A 299 22.17 47.12 -7.15
CA SER A 299 22.62 47.02 -5.74
C SER A 299 22.37 48.30 -4.95
N MET A 300 21.82 49.35 -5.59
CA MET A 300 21.45 50.62 -4.96
C MET A 300 19.92 50.74 -4.93
N TRP A 301 19.37 50.68 -3.72
CA TRP A 301 17.95 50.81 -3.40
C TRP A 301 17.73 52.09 -2.58
N LYS A 302 16.49 52.42 -2.19
CA LYS A 302 16.23 53.46 -1.19
C LYS A 302 15.49 52.89 0.01
N LEU A 303 15.87 53.32 1.21
CA LEU A 303 15.12 53.14 2.45
C LEU A 303 14.77 54.54 2.98
N ASN A 304 13.48 54.86 3.09
CA ASN A 304 12.98 56.19 3.48
C ASN A 304 13.62 57.34 2.68
N GLY A 305 13.72 57.14 1.36
CA GLY A 305 14.34 58.07 0.41
C GLY A 305 15.87 58.17 0.48
N ARG A 306 16.54 57.51 1.45
CA ARG A 306 18.01 57.48 1.59
C ARG A 306 18.59 56.31 0.82
N PRO A 307 19.75 56.46 0.14
CA PRO A 307 20.39 55.34 -0.54
C PRO A 307 20.76 54.20 0.43
N TRP A 308 20.32 52.98 0.11
CA TRP A 308 20.68 51.75 0.80
C TRP A 308 21.37 50.80 -0.19
N ARG A 309 22.37 50.04 0.25
CA ARG A 309 23.21 49.22 -0.65
C ARG A 309 23.05 47.73 -0.37
N ALA A 310 22.29 47.05 -1.22
CA ALA A 310 22.12 45.62 -1.18
C ALA A 310 23.42 44.89 -1.60
N GLN A 311 23.72 43.76 -0.95
CA GLN A 311 24.82 42.88 -1.37
C GLN A 311 24.51 42.16 -2.71
N TYR A 312 23.23 41.93 -2.99
CA TYR A 312 22.71 41.26 -4.18
C TYR A 312 21.43 41.98 -4.64
N GLY A 313 21.16 42.00 -5.94
CA GLY A 313 19.94 42.63 -6.50
C GLY A 313 18.73 41.69 -6.48
N ILE A 314 17.57 42.24 -6.87
CA ILE A 314 16.38 41.44 -7.20
C ILE A 314 16.51 40.78 -8.58
N GLU A 315 15.91 39.60 -8.71
CA GLU A 315 15.84 38.80 -9.93
C GLU A 315 14.39 38.77 -10.45
N TYR A 316 14.20 38.59 -11.76
CA TYR A 316 12.89 38.47 -12.40
C TYR A 316 12.79 37.12 -13.09
N ASN A 317 11.79 36.31 -12.74
CA ASN A 317 11.56 34.98 -13.30
C ASN A 317 10.05 34.66 -13.32
N GLY A 318 9.54 34.03 -14.38
CA GLY A 318 8.12 33.67 -14.51
C GLY A 318 7.10 34.82 -14.50
N GLY A 319 7.55 36.07 -14.52
CA GLY A 319 6.70 37.26 -14.30
C GLY A 319 6.75 37.82 -12.87
N SER A 320 7.38 37.10 -11.93
CA SER A 320 7.52 37.51 -10.53
C SER A 320 8.90 38.08 -10.20
N VAL A 321 8.94 38.83 -9.10
CA VAL A 321 10.16 39.40 -8.51
C VAL A 321 10.64 38.54 -7.35
N PHE A 322 11.93 38.20 -7.37
CA PHE A 322 12.60 37.38 -6.37
C PHE A 322 13.71 38.16 -5.66
N ILE A 323 13.92 37.84 -4.39
CA ILE A 323 14.89 38.50 -3.51
C ILE A 323 15.60 37.45 -2.63
N PRO A 324 16.89 37.61 -2.26
CA PRO A 324 17.53 36.69 -1.33
C PRO A 324 16.87 36.71 0.04
N TYR A 325 16.72 35.54 0.67
CA TYR A 325 16.03 35.38 1.95
C TYR A 325 16.56 36.29 3.07
N ASP A 326 17.88 36.49 3.15
CA ASP A 326 18.52 37.29 4.19
C ASP A 326 18.33 38.79 3.97
N VAL A 327 18.30 39.22 2.71
CA VAL A 327 18.07 40.62 2.33
C VAL A 327 16.62 41.05 2.63
N ILE A 328 15.62 40.18 2.36
CA ILE A 328 14.23 40.49 2.72
C ILE A 328 13.97 40.37 4.23
N SER A 329 14.69 39.47 4.93
CA SER A 329 14.70 39.38 6.40
C SER A 329 15.20 40.68 7.04
N GLU A 330 16.34 41.23 6.58
CA GLU A 330 16.88 42.51 7.05
C GLU A 330 15.90 43.67 6.78
N LEU A 331 15.37 43.77 5.55
CA LEU A 331 14.46 44.83 5.15
C LEU A 331 13.15 44.87 5.96
N LEU A 332 12.50 43.71 6.15
CA LEU A 332 11.19 43.62 6.81
C LEU A 332 11.28 43.49 8.34
N LYS A 333 12.51 43.47 8.90
CA LYS A 333 12.80 43.26 10.32
C LYS A 333 12.21 41.97 10.91
N ILE A 334 12.09 40.93 10.08
CA ILE A 334 11.63 39.59 10.48
C ILE A 334 12.86 38.69 10.64
N LYS A 335 12.93 37.83 11.67
CA LYS A 335 14.00 36.82 11.69
C LYS A 335 13.75 35.81 10.57
N CYS A 336 14.83 35.30 10.02
CA CYS A 336 14.81 34.16 9.13
C CYS A 336 15.90 33.16 9.54
N LEU A 337 15.54 31.88 9.68
CA LEU A 337 16.52 30.79 9.69
C LEU A 337 16.75 30.29 8.26
N TYR A 338 17.92 29.74 8.00
CA TYR A 338 18.25 29.09 6.73
C TYR A 338 19.06 27.82 6.97
N ASN A 339 18.53 26.68 6.54
CA ASN A 339 19.26 25.42 6.48
C ASN A 339 20.05 25.38 5.17
N SER A 340 21.38 25.43 5.28
CA SER A 340 22.30 25.49 4.14
C SER A 340 22.31 24.23 3.30
N ASP A 341 21.86 23.11 3.83
CA ASP A 341 22.11 21.78 3.26
C ASP A 341 20.86 21.31 2.53
N LYS A 342 19.70 21.47 3.17
CA LYS A 342 18.37 21.28 2.56
C LYS A 342 17.95 22.43 1.63
N LYS A 343 18.62 23.59 1.68
CA LYS A 343 18.30 24.83 0.91
C LYS A 343 16.92 25.40 1.24
N ILE A 344 16.65 25.58 2.53
CA ILE A 344 15.33 25.97 3.06
C ILE A 344 15.47 27.19 3.95
N CYS A 345 14.58 28.18 3.82
CA CYS A 345 14.48 29.29 4.77
C CYS A 345 13.12 29.37 5.45
N ILE A 346 13.08 29.70 6.74
CA ILE A 346 11.87 29.85 7.56
C ILE A 346 11.85 31.24 8.16
N PHE A 347 10.82 32.03 7.86
CA PHE A 347 10.59 33.37 8.39
C PHE A 347 9.61 33.35 9.56
N ALA A 348 9.76 34.28 10.52
CA ALA A 348 8.85 34.45 11.66
C ALA A 348 8.82 35.89 12.21
N ASN A 349 7.72 36.25 12.87
CA ASN A 349 7.50 37.59 13.45
C ASN A 349 7.02 37.61 14.92
N THR A 350 6.58 36.49 15.52
CA THR A 350 6.09 36.45 16.92
C THR A 350 7.22 36.13 17.90
N SER A 351 7.27 36.78 19.08
CA SER A 351 8.34 36.58 20.06
C SER A 351 8.53 35.10 20.47
N GLU A 352 7.46 34.32 20.49
CA GLU A 352 7.45 32.90 20.87
C GLU A 352 8.11 32.03 19.80
N SER A 353 7.73 32.21 18.52
CA SER A 353 8.46 31.60 17.39
C SER A 353 9.92 32.04 17.38
N LEU A 354 10.19 33.32 17.67
CA LEU A 354 11.54 33.88 17.65
C LEU A 354 12.47 33.24 18.70
N ASP A 355 11.96 32.82 19.86
CA ASP A 355 12.71 32.11 20.90
C ASP A 355 12.81 30.60 20.61
N LEU A 356 11.76 29.97 20.07
CA LEU A 356 11.79 28.56 19.64
C LEU A 356 12.84 28.35 18.52
N LEU A 357 12.85 29.21 17.53
CA LEU A 357 13.84 29.21 16.43
C LEU A 357 15.28 29.42 16.92
N ASP A 358 15.50 30.06 18.08
CA ASP A 358 16.83 30.17 18.69
C ASP A 358 17.21 28.94 19.54
N LYS A 359 16.24 28.26 20.18
CA LYS A 359 16.45 26.96 20.85
C LYS A 359 16.78 25.85 19.83
N MET A 360 16.00 25.75 18.76
CA MET A 360 16.08 24.69 17.75
C MET A 360 17.29 24.78 16.80
N LYS A 361 18.18 25.77 16.96
CA LYS A 361 19.46 25.87 16.22
C LYS A 361 20.41 24.67 16.42
N TYR A 362 20.10 23.78 17.36
CA TYR A 362 20.91 22.64 17.76
C TYR A 362 20.21 21.28 17.54
N THR A 363 19.04 21.28 16.88
CA THR A 363 18.24 20.09 16.58
C THR A 363 17.92 20.05 15.09
N ASP A 364 18.12 18.89 14.46
CA ASP A 364 17.75 18.73 13.05
C ASP A 364 16.21 18.81 12.89
N ASP A 365 15.79 19.75 12.05
CA ASP A 365 14.52 19.80 11.32
C ASP A 365 13.23 20.43 11.89
N ILE A 366 13.29 21.74 12.14
CA ILE A 366 12.09 22.61 12.19
C ILE A 366 11.23 22.54 10.89
N TYR A 367 11.85 22.27 9.73
CA TYR A 367 11.11 22.08 8.47
C TYR A 367 10.33 20.77 8.43
N THR A 368 10.90 19.68 8.96
CA THR A 368 10.20 18.39 9.07
C THR A 368 9.00 18.56 9.99
N GLU A 369 9.15 19.19 11.16
CA GLU A 369 8.02 19.44 12.06
C GLU A 369 6.95 20.35 11.43
N SER A 370 7.32 21.47 10.80
CA SER A 370 6.36 22.43 10.21
C SER A 370 5.71 22.01 8.90
N VAL A 371 6.29 21.06 8.16
CA VAL A 371 5.68 20.48 6.95
C VAL A 371 4.89 19.20 7.25
N LEU A 372 5.22 18.48 8.33
CA LEU A 372 4.62 17.17 8.63
C LEU A 372 3.60 17.16 9.78
N THR A 373 3.43 18.26 10.52
CA THR A 373 2.34 18.42 11.52
C THR A 373 1.31 19.48 11.13
N PRO A 374 0.41 19.20 10.16
CA PRO A 374 -0.61 20.14 9.74
C PRO A 374 -1.66 20.31 10.84
N ARG A 375 -1.86 21.55 11.28
CA ARG A 375 -2.79 21.88 12.36
C ARG A 375 -4.15 22.23 11.75
N GLU A 376 -5.18 21.48 12.12
CA GLU A 376 -6.54 21.84 11.72
C GLU A 376 -6.95 23.17 12.34
N ASN A 377 -7.71 23.96 11.59
CA ASN A 377 -8.25 25.22 12.08
C ASN A 377 -9.20 25.00 13.26
N PHE A 378 -9.85 23.84 13.29
CA PHE A 378 -10.74 23.37 14.34
C PHE A 378 -10.49 21.87 14.57
N ASN A 379 -10.40 21.44 15.82
CA ASN A 379 -10.43 20.04 16.20
C ASN A 379 -11.81 19.77 16.84
N LEU A 380 -12.48 18.71 16.39
CA LEU A 380 -13.85 18.37 16.78
C LEU A 380 -13.91 16.89 17.17
N THR A 381 -14.40 16.61 18.37
CA THR A 381 -14.56 15.25 18.90
C THR A 381 -15.89 15.11 19.63
N LEU A 382 -16.40 13.88 19.76
CA LEU A 382 -17.47 13.55 20.71
C LEU A 382 -16.87 13.09 22.04
N GLU A 383 -17.51 13.40 23.15
CA GLU A 383 -17.13 12.90 24.48
C GLU A 383 -18.25 11.97 24.98
N SER A 384 -17.90 10.71 25.30
CA SER A 384 -18.85 9.67 25.71
C SER A 384 -18.16 8.67 26.64
N GLU A 385 -18.91 8.05 27.55
CA GLU A 385 -18.45 6.88 28.32
C GLU A 385 -18.71 5.54 27.57
N TYR A 386 -19.39 5.58 26.42
CA TYR A 386 -19.92 4.39 25.72
C TYR A 386 -19.17 4.00 24.44
N PHE A 387 -18.39 4.92 23.87
CA PHE A 387 -17.54 4.70 22.70
C PHE A 387 -16.36 5.67 22.70
N GLU A 388 -15.28 5.31 22.02
CA GLU A 388 -14.10 6.18 21.84
C GLU A 388 -14.21 6.97 20.53
N SER A 389 -13.89 8.27 20.55
CA SER A 389 -13.83 9.12 19.34
C SER A 389 -12.57 8.84 18.54
N GLU A 390 -12.51 7.65 17.93
CA GLU A 390 -11.39 7.19 17.12
C GLU A 390 -11.81 6.83 15.69
N VAL A 391 -10.91 7.00 14.72
CA VAL A 391 -11.19 6.69 13.32
C VAL A 391 -11.34 5.18 13.15
N GLY A 392 -12.51 4.75 12.66
CA GLY A 392 -12.86 3.35 12.43
C GLY A 392 -13.63 2.65 13.55
N THR A 393 -13.62 3.21 14.77
CA THR A 393 -14.35 2.67 15.92
C THR A 393 -15.79 3.18 15.89
N PRO A 394 -16.82 2.31 15.81
CA PRO A 394 -18.21 2.76 15.66
C PRO A 394 -18.73 3.55 16.87
N ALA A 395 -19.23 4.76 16.63
CA ALA A 395 -19.79 5.66 17.64
C ALA A 395 -21.25 5.27 17.96
N VAL A 396 -21.43 4.23 18.78
CA VAL A 396 -22.73 3.52 18.94
C VAL A 396 -23.27 3.48 20.38
N LEU A 397 -24.39 4.15 20.58
CA LEU A 397 -25.20 4.13 21.80
C LEU A 397 -26.29 3.05 21.73
N ASP A 398 -26.67 2.50 22.88
CA ASP A 398 -27.90 1.71 23.07
C ASP A 398 -29.09 2.62 23.41
N VAL A 399 -30.30 2.06 23.40
CA VAL A 399 -31.51 2.79 23.82
C VAL A 399 -31.47 3.10 25.32
N GLY A 400 -31.11 4.33 25.66
CA GLY A 400 -31.07 4.84 27.03
C GLY A 400 -29.66 5.09 27.59
N ASP A 401 -28.61 4.84 26.79
CA ASP A 401 -27.27 5.36 27.07
C ASP A 401 -27.28 6.91 27.05
N GLU A 402 -26.33 7.55 27.74
CA GLU A 402 -26.26 9.02 27.77
C GLU A 402 -25.78 9.59 26.43
N ILE A 403 -26.45 10.67 26.00
CA ILE A 403 -26.16 11.36 24.74
C ILE A 403 -24.80 12.09 24.86
N PRO A 404 -23.84 11.87 23.94
CA PRO A 404 -22.50 12.44 24.03
C PRO A 404 -22.52 13.97 23.93
N SER A 405 -21.61 14.62 24.64
CA SER A 405 -21.27 16.02 24.35
C SER A 405 -20.42 16.08 23.07
N PHE A 406 -20.16 17.29 22.56
CA PHE A 406 -19.03 17.48 21.63
C PHE A 406 -18.07 18.53 22.14
N LYS A 407 -16.77 18.28 21.96
CA LYS A 407 -15.69 19.22 22.24
C LYS A 407 -15.20 19.87 20.96
N MET A 408 -14.90 21.16 21.04
CA MET A 408 -14.33 21.97 19.96
C MET A 408 -13.12 22.75 20.47
N GLU A 409 -11.97 22.53 19.85
CA GLU A 409 -10.76 23.36 20.00
C GLU A 409 -10.61 24.21 18.73
N SER A 410 -10.27 25.50 18.87
CA SER A 410 -10.05 26.38 17.71
C SER A 410 -8.60 26.89 17.63
N SER A 411 -8.03 26.89 16.44
CA SER A 411 -6.72 27.53 16.14
C SER A 411 -6.87 28.94 15.54
N ILE A 412 -8.10 29.43 15.34
CA ILE A 412 -8.43 30.77 14.79
C ILE A 412 -9.68 31.38 15.45
N ASP A 413 -9.87 32.69 15.36
CA ASP A 413 -11.12 33.33 15.79
C ASP A 413 -12.26 33.00 14.80
N ALA A 414 -13.41 32.52 15.29
CA ALA A 414 -14.51 32.08 14.43
C ALA A 414 -15.91 32.22 15.06
N ASP A 415 -16.89 32.51 14.20
CA ASP A 415 -18.32 32.41 14.49
C ASP A 415 -18.84 31.05 14.02
N VAL A 416 -19.32 30.24 14.97
CA VAL A 416 -19.74 28.85 14.76
C VAL A 416 -21.26 28.74 14.86
N ARG A 417 -21.88 28.02 13.92
CA ARG A 417 -23.24 27.50 14.07
C ARG A 417 -23.27 26.01 13.75
N TYR A 418 -24.17 25.28 14.40
CA TYR A 418 -24.40 23.87 14.10
C TYR A 418 -25.88 23.53 14.10
N LYS A 419 -26.21 22.43 13.44
CA LYS A 419 -27.53 21.79 13.48
C LYS A 419 -27.37 20.29 13.70
N ILE A 420 -28.34 19.69 14.40
CA ILE A 420 -28.41 18.26 14.64
C ILE A 420 -29.47 17.70 13.71
N LEU A 421 -29.08 16.70 12.93
CA LEU A 421 -29.95 15.92 12.07
C LEU A 421 -30.07 14.50 12.64
N ARG A 422 -31.25 13.88 12.51
CA ARG A 422 -31.44 12.44 12.64
C ARG A 422 -31.96 11.90 11.31
N ASP A 423 -31.33 10.88 10.76
CA ASP A 423 -31.69 10.26 9.47
C ASP A 423 -31.89 11.31 8.35
N SER A 424 -30.94 12.23 8.23
CA SER A 424 -30.98 13.43 7.36
C SER A 424 -32.09 14.47 7.64
N THR A 425 -32.95 14.27 8.63
CA THR A 425 -33.99 15.23 9.06
C THR A 425 -33.44 16.15 10.14
N VAL A 426 -33.49 17.47 9.94
CA VAL A 426 -33.06 18.44 10.97
C VAL A 426 -34.02 18.40 12.16
N ILE A 427 -33.50 18.09 13.36
CA ILE A 427 -34.27 18.03 14.61
C ILE A 427 -34.01 19.22 15.54
N SER A 428 -32.84 19.85 15.44
CA SER A 428 -32.48 21.04 16.23
C SER A 428 -31.44 21.89 15.49
N GLU A 429 -31.49 23.21 15.66
CA GLU A 429 -30.44 24.15 15.22
C GLU A 429 -30.01 25.01 16.41
N ASN A 430 -28.72 25.38 16.48
CA ASN A 430 -28.21 26.28 17.50
C ASN A 430 -28.01 27.71 16.97
N ASN A 431 -28.11 28.70 17.87
CA ASN A 431 -27.70 30.07 17.56
C ASN A 431 -26.19 30.13 17.35
N THR A 432 -25.72 31.10 16.56
CA THR A 432 -24.29 31.37 16.39
C THR A 432 -23.63 31.71 17.73
N PHE A 433 -22.46 31.12 17.99
CA PHE A 433 -21.58 31.47 19.10
C PHE A 433 -20.17 31.78 18.60
N HIS A 434 -19.40 32.54 19.38
CA HIS A 434 -18.01 32.86 19.06
C HIS A 434 -17.04 31.90 19.79
N ILE A 435 -15.98 31.49 19.10
CA ILE A 435 -14.82 30.81 19.67
C ILE A 435 -13.55 31.54 19.23
N ASN A 436 -12.67 31.82 20.19
CA ASN A 436 -11.44 32.58 19.97
C ASN A 436 -10.31 31.61 19.55
N ASN A 437 -9.24 32.14 18.97
CA ASN A 437 -8.00 31.40 18.74
C ASN A 437 -7.45 30.82 20.05
N SER A 438 -7.09 29.54 20.03
CA SER A 438 -6.58 28.76 21.16
C SER A 438 -7.57 28.62 22.33
N GLU A 439 -8.86 28.78 22.06
CA GLU A 439 -9.95 28.47 22.99
C GLU A 439 -10.50 27.05 22.75
N GLU A 440 -10.90 26.41 23.85
CA GLU A 440 -11.50 25.09 23.89
C GLU A 440 -12.87 25.16 24.58
N LYS A 441 -13.89 24.49 24.03
CA LYS A 441 -15.25 24.46 24.56
C LYS A 441 -15.92 23.10 24.33
N THR A 442 -16.45 22.51 25.40
CA THR A 442 -17.42 21.40 25.35
C THR A 442 -18.85 21.94 25.26
N PHE A 443 -19.71 21.25 24.52
CA PHE A 443 -21.11 21.60 24.30
C PHE A 443 -22.03 20.40 24.52
N GLU A 444 -22.93 20.54 25.49
CA GLU A 444 -24.01 19.58 25.73
C GLU A 444 -25.06 19.62 24.60
N ILE A 445 -25.39 18.45 24.06
CA ILE A 445 -26.48 18.29 23.08
C ILE A 445 -27.69 17.53 23.65
N SER A 446 -27.59 17.01 24.88
CA SER A 446 -28.68 16.36 25.63
C SER A 446 -29.93 17.24 25.72
N ASP A 447 -29.77 18.53 26.03
CA ASP A 447 -30.82 19.57 26.01
C ASP A 447 -31.47 19.80 24.62
N LYS A 448 -30.93 19.21 23.54
CA LYS A 448 -31.40 19.35 22.15
C LYS A 448 -32.06 18.09 21.60
N ILE A 449 -31.79 16.92 22.17
CA ILE A 449 -32.33 15.63 21.74
C ILE A 449 -33.48 15.26 22.68
N LEU A 450 -34.66 15.78 22.36
CA LEU A 450 -35.88 15.66 23.19
C LEU A 450 -36.40 14.22 23.35
N THR A 451 -36.02 13.34 22.43
CA THR A 451 -36.24 11.89 22.48
C THR A 451 -35.00 11.20 21.91
N ALA A 452 -34.41 10.28 22.69
CA ALA A 452 -33.31 9.41 22.25
C ALA A 452 -33.86 8.27 21.34
N ASP A 453 -34.47 8.66 20.23
CA ASP A 453 -34.99 7.71 19.25
C ASP A 453 -33.84 7.06 18.47
N LEU A 454 -34.08 5.84 17.98
CA LEU A 454 -33.19 5.13 17.06
C LEU A 454 -32.88 5.95 15.80
N GLY A 455 -31.67 5.79 15.25
CA GLY A 455 -31.26 6.38 13.97
C GLY A 455 -29.80 6.88 13.97
N GLU A 456 -29.35 7.38 12.81
CA GLU A 456 -28.06 8.07 12.67
C GLU A 456 -28.23 9.54 13.02
N TYR A 457 -27.41 10.02 13.96
CA TYR A 457 -27.32 11.42 14.34
C TYR A 457 -26.09 12.07 13.70
N LYS A 458 -26.30 13.22 13.06
CA LYS A 458 -25.24 14.05 12.48
C LYS A 458 -25.30 15.46 13.07
N ILE A 459 -24.21 15.91 13.67
CA ILE A 459 -24.00 17.31 14.03
C ILE A 459 -23.27 17.98 12.86
N GLU A 460 -23.94 18.82 12.08
CA GLU A 460 -23.36 19.49 10.93
C GLU A 460 -23.03 20.95 11.26
N PHE A 461 -21.75 21.31 11.09
CA PHE A 461 -21.18 22.61 11.42
C PHE A 461 -21.06 23.51 10.19
N GLN A 462 -21.27 24.81 10.39
CA GLN A 462 -20.76 25.86 9.52
C GLN A 462 -19.99 26.86 10.38
N ILE A 463 -18.74 27.11 10.02
CA ILE A 463 -17.80 27.92 10.82
C ILE A 463 -17.27 29.05 9.95
N LEU A 464 -17.43 30.30 10.39
CA LEU A 464 -17.05 31.49 9.65
C LEU A 464 -15.84 32.16 10.33
N SER A 465 -14.78 32.44 9.57
CA SER A 465 -13.61 33.17 10.06
C SER A 465 -13.14 34.16 9.00
N GLY A 466 -13.34 35.45 9.27
CA GLY A 466 -13.23 36.52 8.25
C GLY A 466 -14.18 36.24 7.07
N ASP A 467 -13.64 36.34 5.86
CA ASP A 467 -14.38 36.03 4.62
C ASP A 467 -14.42 34.52 4.27
N LYS A 468 -13.76 33.65 5.05
CA LYS A 468 -13.74 32.19 4.82
C LYS A 468 -14.87 31.49 5.58
N THR A 469 -15.44 30.46 4.97
CA THR A 469 -16.42 29.55 5.61
C THR A 469 -15.95 28.11 5.46
N TYR A 470 -15.91 27.39 6.58
CA TYR A 470 -15.55 25.99 6.69
C TYR A 470 -16.79 25.16 7.04
N TYR A 471 -16.78 23.89 6.65
CA TYR A 471 -17.85 22.93 6.94
C TYR A 471 -17.27 21.67 7.55
N ASP A 472 -17.95 21.13 8.54
CA ASP A 472 -17.50 19.95 9.29
C ASP A 472 -18.68 19.14 9.81
N ALA A 473 -18.44 17.91 10.26
CA ALA A 473 -19.49 17.08 10.84
C ALA A 473 -19.00 16.00 11.81
N LEU A 474 -19.74 15.84 12.90
CA LEU A 474 -19.63 14.72 13.85
C LEU A 474 -20.84 13.79 13.73
N TYR A 475 -20.64 12.49 13.98
CA TYR A 475 -21.65 11.45 13.78
C TYR A 475 -21.69 10.47 14.96
N PHE A 476 -22.88 9.96 15.28
CA PHE A 476 -23.07 8.79 16.14
C PHE A 476 -24.39 8.10 15.78
N CYS A 477 -24.60 6.88 16.26
CA CYS A 477 -25.83 6.12 16.02
C CYS A 477 -26.44 5.63 17.34
N ILE A 478 -27.78 5.67 17.44
CA ILE A 478 -28.52 5.02 18.53
C ILE A 478 -29.20 3.78 17.95
N ILE A 479 -28.86 2.60 18.46
CA ILE A 479 -29.45 1.31 18.07
C ILE A 479 -30.08 0.62 19.28
N ASP A 480 -30.96 -0.35 19.04
CA ASP A 480 -31.46 -1.27 20.08
C ASP A 480 -30.55 -2.50 20.10
N LYS A 481 -29.52 -2.49 20.96
CA LYS A 481 -28.55 -3.60 21.06
C LYS A 481 -29.23 -4.87 21.59
N SER A 482 -30.38 -4.76 22.25
CA SER A 482 -31.20 -5.91 22.71
C SER A 482 -32.00 -6.59 21.60
N SER A 483 -32.17 -5.92 20.45
CA SER A 483 -32.79 -6.49 19.24
C SER A 483 -31.83 -7.32 18.37
N LEU A 484 -30.52 -7.13 18.54
CA LEU A 484 -29.47 -7.85 17.83
C LEU A 484 -29.35 -9.30 18.33
N LYS A 485 -29.05 -10.21 17.40
CA LYS A 485 -28.70 -11.61 17.69
C LYS A 485 -27.18 -11.77 17.77
N ASN A 486 -26.73 -12.91 18.28
CA ASN A 486 -25.32 -13.32 18.32
C ASN A 486 -24.65 -13.45 16.92
N ASP A 487 -25.40 -13.28 15.83
CA ASP A 487 -24.95 -13.30 14.43
C ASP A 487 -25.29 -12.00 13.65
N ASP A 488 -25.83 -10.99 14.33
CA ASP A 488 -25.90 -9.61 13.82
C ASP A 488 -24.59 -8.88 14.18
N ALA A 489 -24.08 -8.04 13.27
CA ALA A 489 -22.88 -7.24 13.49
C ALA A 489 -23.26 -5.77 13.74
N VAL A 490 -22.81 -5.18 14.85
CA VAL A 490 -23.06 -3.79 15.21
C VAL A 490 -22.67 -2.84 14.07
N ILE A 491 -21.52 -3.10 13.42
CA ILE A 491 -21.03 -2.19 12.36
C ILE A 491 -21.93 -2.15 11.12
N VAL A 492 -22.50 -3.30 10.70
CA VAL A 492 -23.51 -3.41 9.64
C VAL A 492 -24.47 -4.56 9.96
N HIS A 493 -25.73 -4.24 10.25
CA HIS A 493 -26.80 -5.20 10.54
C HIS A 493 -28.08 -4.87 9.76
N LYS A 494 -29.10 -5.74 9.86
CA LYS A 494 -30.42 -5.49 9.29
C LYS A 494 -31.30 -4.75 10.29
N GLY A 495 -31.80 -3.58 9.92
CA GLY A 495 -32.78 -2.82 10.69
C GLY A 495 -34.15 -3.49 10.72
N SER A 496 -35.06 -2.95 11.54
CA SER A 496 -36.42 -3.52 11.73
C SER A 496 -37.34 -3.41 10.49
N ASP A 497 -36.97 -2.60 9.49
CA ASP A 497 -37.63 -2.55 8.18
C ASP A 497 -36.97 -3.46 7.12
N GLY A 498 -35.89 -4.17 7.49
CA GLY A 498 -35.14 -5.09 6.64
C GLY A 498 -34.00 -4.47 5.84
N LYS A 499 -33.76 -3.15 5.93
CA LYS A 499 -32.62 -2.46 5.30
C LYS A 499 -31.32 -2.65 6.07
N LEU A 500 -30.20 -2.29 5.46
CA LEU A 500 -28.89 -2.22 6.11
C LEU A 500 -28.78 -0.95 6.96
N VAL A 501 -28.47 -1.13 8.25
CA VAL A 501 -28.07 -0.06 9.17
C VAL A 501 -26.55 -0.06 9.22
N TYR A 502 -25.95 1.10 8.99
CA TYR A 502 -24.50 1.32 9.05
C TYR A 502 -24.17 2.13 10.30
N ALA A 503 -23.33 1.58 11.18
CA ALA A 503 -22.79 2.36 12.29
C ALA A 503 -21.50 3.08 11.83
N PRO A 504 -21.47 4.43 11.83
CA PRO A 504 -20.27 5.18 11.52
C PRO A 504 -19.33 5.33 12.73
N ASP A 505 -18.07 5.67 12.48
CA ASP A 505 -17.21 6.32 13.47
C ASP A 505 -17.63 7.78 13.72
N TYR A 506 -16.96 8.45 14.66
CA TYR A 506 -17.30 9.82 15.07
C TYR A 506 -17.16 10.88 13.95
N LEU A 507 -16.40 10.60 12.88
CA LEU A 507 -16.24 11.45 11.69
C LEU A 507 -17.14 11.02 10.51
N GLY A 508 -17.95 9.97 10.70
CA GLY A 508 -18.91 9.48 9.72
C GLY A 508 -18.42 8.32 8.84
N ASN A 509 -17.16 7.87 9.01
CA ASN A 509 -16.61 6.77 8.22
C ASN A 509 -17.31 5.46 8.55
N ARG A 510 -17.56 4.65 7.54
CA ARG A 510 -18.28 3.38 7.64
C ARG A 510 -17.83 2.43 6.56
N ILE A 511 -18.14 1.15 6.70
CA ILE A 511 -18.01 0.17 5.62
C ILE A 511 -18.80 0.71 4.40
N PRO A 512 -18.15 1.00 3.25
CA PRO A 512 -18.79 1.68 2.14
C PRO A 512 -19.68 0.76 1.31
N ASP A 513 -20.45 1.34 0.39
CA ASP A 513 -21.27 0.59 -0.58
C ASP A 513 -20.44 0.11 -1.77
N TYR A 514 -20.41 -1.21 -1.97
CA TYR A 514 -19.67 -1.89 -3.03
C TYR A 514 -20.55 -2.33 -4.21
N SER A 515 -21.88 -2.18 -4.14
CA SER A 515 -22.85 -2.67 -5.13
C SER A 515 -22.68 -2.08 -6.55
N GLY A 516 -21.93 -0.97 -6.68
CA GLY A 516 -21.57 -0.38 -7.97
C GLY A 516 -20.50 -1.12 -8.77
N ALA A 517 -20.00 -2.27 -8.30
CA ALA A 517 -18.96 -3.04 -8.96
C ALA A 517 -19.49 -3.91 -10.11
N GLY A 518 -18.72 -4.01 -11.19
CA GLY A 518 -19.01 -4.83 -12.36
C GLY A 518 -19.55 -4.06 -13.56
N TYR A 519 -19.80 -4.81 -14.64
CA TYR A 519 -20.41 -4.36 -15.89
C TYR A 519 -21.62 -3.44 -15.65
N LYS A 520 -21.61 -2.23 -16.21
CA LYS A 520 -22.68 -1.21 -16.08
C LYS A 520 -23.17 -1.02 -14.64
N ASN A 521 -22.23 -0.76 -13.72
CA ASN A 521 -22.44 -0.51 -12.29
C ASN A 521 -23.03 -1.72 -11.51
N GLY A 522 -22.86 -2.94 -12.01
CA GLY A 522 -23.47 -4.15 -11.42
C GLY A 522 -24.99 -4.26 -11.61
N ALA A 523 -25.61 -3.28 -12.26
CA ALA A 523 -27.07 -3.13 -12.37
C ALA A 523 -27.69 -3.84 -13.59
N VAL A 524 -26.88 -4.40 -14.49
CA VAL A 524 -27.33 -4.90 -15.80
C VAL A 524 -26.72 -6.27 -16.07
N LYS A 525 -27.54 -7.23 -16.52
CA LYS A 525 -27.07 -8.56 -16.93
C LYS A 525 -26.07 -8.41 -18.07
N ILE A 526 -24.97 -9.16 -18.02
CA ILE A 526 -24.06 -9.33 -19.16
C ILE A 526 -24.87 -9.80 -20.38
N PRO A 527 -24.77 -9.13 -21.54
CA PRO A 527 -25.63 -9.40 -22.68
C PRO A 527 -25.18 -10.65 -23.45
N ASP A 528 -26.15 -11.48 -23.83
CA ASP A 528 -25.93 -12.66 -24.68
C ASP A 528 -25.87 -12.25 -26.16
N VAL A 529 -24.77 -11.55 -26.52
CA VAL A 529 -24.58 -10.89 -27.83
C VAL A 529 -24.72 -11.88 -29.00
N PRO A 530 -25.51 -11.59 -30.05
CA PRO A 530 -25.64 -12.50 -31.20
C PRO A 530 -24.34 -12.74 -31.96
N ALA A 531 -24.12 -13.99 -32.38
CA ALA A 531 -23.05 -14.35 -33.31
C ALA A 531 -23.28 -13.70 -34.69
N VAL A 532 -22.18 -13.31 -35.35
CA VAL A 532 -22.20 -12.67 -36.69
C VAL A 532 -21.17 -13.27 -37.65
N ILE A 533 -20.25 -14.08 -37.13
CA ILE A 533 -19.28 -14.87 -37.88
C ILE A 533 -18.91 -16.09 -37.04
N GLU A 534 -18.78 -17.25 -37.68
CA GLU A 534 -18.29 -18.47 -37.05
C GLU A 534 -16.86 -18.76 -37.54
N VAL A 535 -16.02 -19.31 -36.65
CA VAL A 535 -14.66 -19.76 -36.97
C VAL A 535 -14.48 -21.17 -36.45
N SER A 536 -14.10 -22.10 -37.32
CA SER A 536 -13.76 -23.48 -36.96
C SER A 536 -12.24 -23.69 -36.93
N PRO A 537 -11.74 -24.64 -36.13
CA PRO A 537 -10.30 -24.89 -36.03
C PRO A 537 -9.77 -25.47 -37.35
N SER A 538 -8.74 -24.85 -37.91
CA SER A 538 -8.17 -25.24 -39.21
C SER A 538 -7.31 -26.51 -39.15
N GLY A 539 -6.90 -26.92 -37.94
CA GLY A 539 -5.83 -27.90 -37.73
C GLY A 539 -4.42 -27.33 -37.99
N GLY A 540 -4.31 -26.09 -38.49
CA GLY A 540 -3.09 -25.29 -38.56
C GLY A 540 -2.95 -24.36 -37.35
N ASP A 541 -2.32 -23.20 -37.53
CA ASP A 541 -2.34 -22.11 -36.55
C ASP A 541 -3.49 -21.16 -36.88
N ASP A 542 -4.44 -21.03 -35.95
CA ASP A 542 -5.68 -20.29 -36.10
C ASP A 542 -5.55 -18.80 -35.72
N THR A 543 -4.37 -18.36 -35.25
CA THR A 543 -4.13 -16.98 -34.77
C THR A 543 -4.63 -15.93 -35.78
N ALA A 544 -4.25 -16.06 -37.05
CA ALA A 544 -4.63 -15.11 -38.09
C ALA A 544 -6.12 -15.19 -38.47
N ASN A 545 -6.72 -16.37 -38.39
CA ASN A 545 -8.14 -16.60 -38.70
C ASN A 545 -9.03 -15.93 -37.64
N ILE A 546 -8.71 -16.14 -36.36
CA ILE A 546 -9.45 -15.57 -35.23
C ILE A 546 -9.29 -14.04 -35.21
N GLN A 547 -8.08 -13.49 -35.41
CA GLN A 547 -7.92 -12.05 -35.49
C GLN A 547 -8.67 -11.45 -36.69
N SER A 548 -8.65 -12.09 -37.86
CA SER A 548 -9.40 -11.63 -39.04
C SER A 548 -10.92 -11.57 -38.78
N ALA A 549 -11.46 -12.50 -37.97
CA ALA A 549 -12.85 -12.48 -37.54
C ALA A 549 -13.13 -11.35 -36.54
N ILE A 550 -12.23 -11.11 -35.57
CA ILE A 550 -12.30 -9.96 -34.64
C ILE A 550 -12.27 -8.63 -35.41
N ASP A 551 -11.40 -8.51 -36.40
CA ASP A 551 -11.27 -7.34 -37.26
C ASP A 551 -12.54 -7.14 -38.11
N TYR A 552 -13.11 -8.21 -38.69
CA TYR A 552 -14.38 -8.16 -39.41
C TYR A 552 -15.52 -7.63 -38.52
N VAL A 553 -15.69 -8.17 -37.32
CA VAL A 553 -16.73 -7.71 -36.37
C VAL A 553 -16.49 -6.28 -35.92
N SER A 554 -15.22 -5.86 -35.75
CA SER A 554 -14.87 -4.46 -35.43
C SER A 554 -15.32 -3.46 -36.50
N HIS A 555 -15.43 -3.87 -37.77
CA HIS A 555 -15.90 -3.03 -38.87
C HIS A 555 -17.44 -3.02 -39.03
N LEU A 556 -18.19 -3.91 -38.37
CA LEU A 556 -19.66 -3.91 -38.44
C LEU A 556 -20.26 -2.67 -37.73
N PRO A 557 -21.44 -2.17 -38.16
CA PRO A 557 -22.14 -1.11 -37.46
C PRO A 557 -22.49 -1.47 -36.01
N VAL A 558 -22.39 -0.49 -35.11
CA VAL A 558 -22.81 -0.64 -33.72
C VAL A 558 -24.34 -0.66 -33.63
N ARG A 559 -24.89 -1.65 -32.92
CA ARG A 559 -26.33 -1.80 -32.62
C ARG A 559 -26.77 -0.89 -31.48
N ASN A 560 -28.09 -0.78 -31.31
CA ASN A 560 -28.74 0.04 -30.27
C ASN A 560 -28.34 -0.34 -28.82
N ASP A 561 -27.81 -1.55 -28.59
CA ASP A 561 -27.34 -2.05 -27.29
C ASP A 561 -25.85 -1.74 -27.01
N GLY A 562 -25.13 -1.18 -27.99
CA GLY A 562 -23.69 -0.94 -27.95
C GLY A 562 -22.83 -2.07 -28.52
N THR A 563 -23.43 -3.12 -29.11
CA THR A 563 -22.70 -4.29 -29.64
C THR A 563 -22.48 -4.22 -31.16
N ARG A 564 -21.44 -4.91 -31.66
CA ARG A 564 -21.23 -5.21 -33.09
C ARG A 564 -21.50 -6.69 -33.39
N GLY A 565 -21.19 -7.57 -32.45
CA GLY A 565 -21.52 -8.99 -32.52
C GLY A 565 -20.51 -9.88 -31.79
N ALA A 566 -20.80 -11.17 -31.74
CA ALA A 566 -19.85 -12.18 -31.31
C ALA A 566 -19.16 -12.85 -32.51
N VAL A 567 -17.84 -13.00 -32.41
CA VAL A 567 -17.07 -14.03 -33.10
C VAL A 567 -17.32 -15.33 -32.35
N GLN A 568 -17.98 -16.29 -33.01
CA GLN A 568 -18.28 -17.60 -32.45
C GLN A 568 -17.20 -18.59 -32.88
N LEU A 569 -16.36 -19.02 -31.95
CA LEU A 569 -15.46 -20.14 -32.16
C LEU A 569 -16.28 -21.43 -31.98
N THR A 570 -16.25 -22.33 -32.97
CA THR A 570 -16.97 -23.60 -32.89
C THR A 570 -16.32 -24.56 -31.88
N LYS A 571 -16.92 -25.73 -31.68
CA LYS A 571 -16.31 -26.83 -30.94
C LYS A 571 -14.98 -27.26 -31.60
N GLY A 572 -14.04 -27.77 -30.79
CA GLY A 572 -12.75 -28.29 -31.22
C GLY A 572 -11.54 -27.60 -30.60
N VAL A 573 -10.34 -27.90 -31.13
CA VAL A 573 -9.05 -27.40 -30.63
C VAL A 573 -8.43 -26.43 -31.62
N PHE A 574 -8.33 -25.17 -31.25
CA PHE A 574 -7.68 -24.11 -32.02
C PHE A 574 -6.24 -23.97 -31.54
N LYS A 575 -5.25 -24.10 -32.43
CA LYS A 575 -3.85 -23.87 -32.06
C LYS A 575 -3.51 -22.40 -32.30
N VAL A 576 -2.92 -21.74 -31.31
CA VAL A 576 -2.66 -20.29 -31.35
C VAL A 576 -1.22 -20.02 -30.93
N SER A 577 -0.40 -19.49 -31.85
CA SER A 577 0.99 -19.11 -31.57
C SER A 577 1.17 -17.62 -31.23
N GLY A 578 0.22 -16.76 -31.58
CA GLY A 578 0.29 -15.32 -31.34
C GLY A 578 -0.70 -14.78 -30.31
N MET A 579 -1.00 -13.49 -30.43
CA MET A 579 -1.86 -12.71 -29.54
C MET A 579 -2.98 -12.05 -30.34
N PHE A 580 -4.18 -11.98 -29.77
CA PHE A 580 -5.33 -11.25 -30.29
C PHE A 580 -5.40 -9.83 -29.71
N THR A 581 -6.02 -8.92 -30.47
CA THR A 581 -6.32 -7.56 -29.99
C THR A 581 -7.75 -7.18 -30.33
N ILE A 582 -8.53 -6.82 -29.31
CA ILE A 582 -9.83 -6.15 -29.44
C ILE A 582 -9.63 -4.67 -29.11
N SER A 583 -9.82 -3.80 -30.11
CA SER A 583 -9.58 -2.36 -30.04
C SER A 583 -10.79 -1.53 -30.49
N SER A 584 -12.00 -2.11 -30.42
CA SER A 584 -13.25 -1.49 -30.86
C SER A 584 -14.42 -1.88 -29.97
N ASP A 585 -15.37 -0.95 -29.80
CA ASP A 585 -16.63 -1.15 -29.07
C ASP A 585 -17.43 -2.36 -29.57
N GLY A 586 -18.07 -3.08 -28.64
CA GLY A 586 -19.16 -4.00 -28.94
C GLY A 586 -18.75 -5.37 -29.48
N VAL A 587 -17.46 -5.71 -29.49
CA VAL A 587 -16.93 -6.98 -30.01
C VAL A 587 -16.88 -8.02 -28.90
N VAL A 588 -17.37 -9.23 -29.17
CA VAL A 588 -17.31 -10.38 -28.25
C VAL A 588 -16.56 -11.54 -28.89
N LEU A 589 -15.69 -12.21 -28.13
CA LEU A 589 -15.07 -13.47 -28.52
C LEU A 589 -15.65 -14.61 -27.67
N ARG A 590 -16.48 -15.46 -28.29
CA ARG A 590 -17.23 -16.53 -27.62
C ARG A 590 -16.77 -17.90 -28.12
N GLY A 591 -16.49 -18.84 -27.22
CA GLY A 591 -16.30 -20.25 -27.53
C GLY A 591 -17.61 -21.06 -27.51
N SER A 592 -17.49 -22.38 -27.62
CA SER A 592 -18.59 -23.36 -27.61
C SER A 592 -18.62 -24.22 -26.34
N GLY A 593 -18.00 -23.78 -25.25
CA GLY A 593 -17.95 -24.48 -23.96
C GLY A 593 -16.51 -24.68 -23.46
N ASN A 594 -16.37 -24.90 -22.14
CA ASN A 594 -15.09 -25.23 -21.50
C ASN A 594 -14.76 -26.75 -21.48
N ASP A 595 -15.76 -27.62 -21.71
CA ASP A 595 -15.70 -29.10 -21.63
C ASP A 595 -14.96 -29.63 -20.38
N ASN A 596 -15.26 -29.03 -19.22
CA ASN A 596 -14.69 -29.39 -17.91
C ASN A 596 -14.77 -30.89 -17.55
N ALA A 597 -15.72 -31.64 -18.12
CA ALA A 597 -15.89 -33.06 -17.84
C ALA A 597 -14.99 -34.01 -18.66
N LYS A 598 -14.66 -33.71 -19.93
CA LYS A 598 -13.86 -34.65 -20.78
C LYS A 598 -12.34 -34.45 -20.69
N ILE A 599 -11.85 -33.29 -20.23
CA ILE A 599 -10.43 -32.89 -20.37
C ILE A 599 -9.65 -32.95 -19.04
N ALA A 600 -10.30 -33.35 -17.92
CA ALA A 600 -9.69 -33.35 -16.59
C ALA A 600 -8.33 -34.10 -16.52
N ASN A 601 -7.28 -33.40 -16.08
CA ASN A 601 -5.88 -33.86 -15.99
C ASN A 601 -5.16 -34.12 -17.34
N ALA A 602 -5.67 -33.59 -18.47
CA ALA A 602 -5.00 -33.67 -19.76
C ALA A 602 -3.84 -32.66 -19.88
N VAL A 603 -2.78 -32.84 -19.10
CA VAL A 603 -1.55 -32.03 -19.22
C VAL A 603 -0.96 -32.21 -20.63
N PRO A 604 -0.74 -31.15 -21.42
CA PRO A 604 -0.18 -31.25 -22.77
C PRO A 604 1.35 -31.39 -22.73
N THR A 605 1.84 -32.51 -22.19
CA THR A 605 3.28 -32.81 -22.15
C THR A 605 3.80 -33.19 -23.53
N GLY A 606 4.45 -32.25 -24.23
CA GLY A 606 5.16 -32.53 -25.48
C GLY A 606 4.54 -31.82 -26.69
N ASP A 607 3.98 -32.59 -27.62
CA ASP A 607 3.53 -32.11 -28.92
C ASP A 607 2.11 -31.54 -28.89
N ALA A 608 1.95 -30.31 -29.40
CA ALA A 608 0.65 -29.67 -29.54
C ALA A 608 -0.24 -30.36 -30.58
N ASP A 609 0.36 -31.00 -31.59
CA ASP A 609 -0.37 -31.72 -32.63
C ASP A 609 -0.90 -33.06 -32.12
N GLU A 610 -0.17 -33.75 -31.23
CA GLU A 610 -0.70 -34.93 -30.53
C GLU A 610 -1.90 -34.56 -29.65
N PHE A 611 -1.79 -33.48 -28.87
CA PHE A 611 -2.89 -33.00 -28.04
C PHE A 611 -4.12 -32.62 -28.89
N ALA A 612 -3.94 -31.82 -29.94
CA ALA A 612 -5.04 -31.42 -30.83
C ALA A 612 -5.68 -32.64 -31.53
N GLN A 613 -4.87 -33.59 -32.01
CA GLN A 613 -5.37 -34.82 -32.65
C GLN A 613 -6.09 -35.76 -31.67
N LYS A 614 -5.70 -35.79 -30.40
CA LYS A 614 -6.34 -36.56 -29.33
C LYS A 614 -7.65 -35.92 -28.84
N HIS A 615 -7.72 -34.59 -28.79
CA HIS A 615 -8.82 -33.84 -28.20
C HIS A 615 -9.76 -33.17 -29.23
N LYS A 616 -9.58 -33.41 -30.54
CA LYS A 616 -10.41 -32.85 -31.63
C LYS A 616 -11.94 -33.03 -31.45
N ASP A 617 -12.38 -34.09 -30.79
CA ASP A 617 -13.80 -34.45 -30.57
C ASP A 617 -14.32 -33.94 -29.20
N THR A 618 -13.77 -32.83 -28.71
CA THR A 618 -14.26 -32.09 -27.54
C THR A 618 -15.61 -31.44 -27.83
N GLU A 619 -16.48 -31.32 -26.82
CA GLU A 619 -17.74 -30.59 -26.95
C GLU A 619 -17.60 -29.08 -26.71
N GLY A 620 -16.40 -28.61 -26.35
CA GLY A 620 -16.12 -27.20 -26.08
C GLY A 620 -15.16 -26.59 -27.09
N THR A 621 -14.76 -25.34 -26.85
CA THR A 621 -13.64 -24.69 -27.53
C THR A 621 -12.40 -24.75 -26.64
N ILE A 622 -11.34 -25.39 -27.11
CA ILE A 622 -10.01 -25.31 -26.50
C ILE A 622 -9.15 -24.37 -27.34
N ILE A 623 -8.67 -23.28 -26.73
CA ILE A 623 -7.53 -22.52 -27.24
C ILE A 623 -6.26 -23.16 -26.70
N LEU A 624 -5.46 -23.71 -27.59
CA LEU A 624 -4.19 -24.36 -27.29
C LEU A 624 -3.04 -23.39 -27.63
N LEU A 625 -2.50 -22.71 -26.61
CA LEU A 625 -1.45 -21.72 -26.79
C LEU A 625 -0.11 -22.43 -27.04
N THR A 626 0.38 -22.39 -28.28
CA THR A 626 1.56 -23.17 -28.73
C THR A 626 2.88 -22.42 -28.56
N THR A 627 2.83 -21.10 -28.31
CA THR A 627 4.03 -20.28 -28.07
C THR A 627 4.85 -20.78 -26.88
N LYS A 628 6.17 -20.77 -27.05
CA LYS A 628 7.16 -21.11 -26.02
C LYS A 628 7.87 -19.88 -25.44
N VAL A 629 7.39 -18.67 -25.79
CA VAL A 629 7.96 -17.40 -25.35
C VAL A 629 7.34 -17.01 -23.99
N PRO A 630 8.13 -16.93 -22.90
CA PRO A 630 7.63 -16.49 -21.59
C PRO A 630 7.03 -15.08 -21.65
N GLU A 631 6.21 -14.75 -20.65
CA GLU A 631 5.64 -13.40 -20.45
C GLU A 631 4.78 -12.89 -21.65
N THR A 632 4.37 -13.79 -22.55
CA THR A 632 3.37 -13.50 -23.60
C THR A 632 1.93 -13.72 -23.13
N ARG A 633 0.96 -13.09 -23.79
CA ARG A 633 -0.47 -13.12 -23.46
C ARG A 633 -1.32 -13.58 -24.64
N MET A 634 -2.50 -14.15 -24.39
CA MET A 634 -3.44 -14.50 -25.47
C MET A 634 -4.16 -13.27 -26.04
N LEU A 635 -4.56 -12.31 -25.21
CA LEU A 635 -5.47 -11.23 -25.60
C LEU A 635 -5.13 -9.87 -24.99
N ASP A 636 -5.24 -8.82 -25.81
CA ASP A 636 -5.34 -7.42 -25.40
C ASP A 636 -6.75 -6.86 -25.65
N ILE A 637 -7.37 -6.31 -24.60
CA ILE A 637 -8.59 -5.48 -24.68
C ILE A 637 -8.16 -4.04 -24.40
N ILE A 638 -7.86 -3.28 -25.46
CA ILE A 638 -7.15 -1.99 -25.35
C ILE A 638 -7.76 -0.90 -26.23
N GLY A 639 -8.29 0.15 -25.57
CA GLY A 639 -8.62 1.43 -26.20
C GLY A 639 -7.45 2.43 -26.26
N THR A 640 -7.67 3.58 -26.90
CA THR A 640 -6.63 4.58 -27.16
C THR A 640 -6.29 5.47 -25.95
N GLY A 641 -7.17 5.58 -24.95
CA GLY A 641 -6.95 6.38 -23.75
C GLY A 641 -7.90 6.08 -22.58
N GLY A 642 -7.61 6.65 -21.41
CA GLY A 642 -8.56 6.69 -20.29
C GLY A 642 -9.39 7.99 -20.30
N ALA A 643 -10.07 8.26 -19.19
CA ALA A 643 -10.74 9.54 -18.94
C ALA A 643 -9.75 10.72 -18.95
N VAL A 644 -10.14 11.84 -19.56
CA VAL A 644 -9.34 13.07 -19.67
C VAL A 644 -10.10 14.23 -19.03
N LYS A 645 -9.50 14.85 -18.00
CA LYS A 645 -10.07 15.99 -17.26
C LYS A 645 -10.29 17.21 -18.15
N ILE A 646 -11.36 17.94 -17.87
CA ILE A 646 -11.62 19.27 -18.40
C ILE A 646 -11.15 20.28 -17.33
N GLU A 647 -9.88 20.68 -17.40
CA GLU A 647 -9.24 21.57 -16.40
C GLU A 647 -10.03 22.86 -16.12
N ALA A 648 -10.69 23.42 -17.13
CA ALA A 648 -11.53 24.63 -17.00
C ALA A 648 -12.80 24.43 -16.14
N SER A 649 -13.17 23.19 -15.81
CA SER A 649 -14.29 22.87 -14.92
C SER A 649 -13.89 22.70 -13.45
N LYS A 650 -12.59 22.78 -13.13
CA LYS A 650 -12.04 22.52 -11.79
C LYS A 650 -12.81 23.26 -10.69
N GLN A 651 -13.19 22.54 -9.63
CA GLN A 651 -13.74 23.10 -8.39
C GLN A 651 -13.15 22.39 -7.17
N LYS A 652 -12.80 23.13 -6.12
CA LYS A 652 -12.32 22.55 -4.86
C LYS A 652 -13.48 22.04 -4.00
N ILE A 653 -13.25 20.92 -3.29
CA ILE A 653 -14.11 20.43 -2.20
C ILE A 653 -13.79 21.21 -0.91
N ILE A 654 -14.83 21.70 -0.21
CA ILE A 654 -14.71 22.68 0.90
C ILE A 654 -15.24 22.20 2.25
N ASP A 655 -15.60 20.92 2.37
CA ASP A 655 -15.73 20.29 3.69
C ASP A 655 -14.33 19.96 4.21
N ASN A 656 -14.07 20.21 5.50
CA ASN A 656 -12.80 19.88 6.15
C ASN A 656 -12.53 18.38 6.10
N TYR A 657 -13.60 17.58 6.24
CA TYR A 657 -13.61 16.13 6.17
C TYR A 657 -14.79 15.61 5.34
N VAL A 658 -14.55 14.64 4.46
CA VAL A 658 -15.58 13.87 3.75
C VAL A 658 -15.30 12.38 3.99
N PRO A 659 -16.12 11.68 4.80
CA PRO A 659 -15.80 10.33 5.24
C PRO A 659 -15.86 9.28 4.13
N THR A 660 -15.17 8.16 4.35
CA THR A 660 -15.39 6.92 3.58
C THR A 660 -16.83 6.45 3.78
N GLY A 661 -17.52 6.17 2.67
CA GLY A 661 -18.96 5.90 2.63
C GLY A 661 -19.82 7.13 2.31
N ALA A 662 -19.27 8.35 2.26
CA ALA A 662 -20.04 9.55 1.96
C ALA A 662 -20.55 9.58 0.50
N TYR A 663 -21.82 9.97 0.36
CA TYR A 663 -22.51 10.13 -0.93
C TYR A 663 -22.64 11.59 -1.40
N SER A 664 -22.09 12.55 -0.65
CA SER A 664 -22.17 13.97 -0.99
C SER A 664 -21.07 14.81 -0.35
N PHE A 665 -20.70 15.91 -1.01
CA PHE A 665 -19.75 16.90 -0.53
C PHE A 665 -20.07 18.30 -1.08
N ARG A 666 -19.51 19.35 -0.47
CA ARG A 666 -19.62 20.75 -0.88
C ARG A 666 -18.46 21.17 -1.75
N VAL A 667 -18.72 22.01 -2.75
CA VAL A 667 -17.68 22.67 -3.56
C VAL A 667 -17.81 24.19 -3.53
N GLU A 668 -16.75 24.90 -3.93
CA GLU A 668 -16.71 26.38 -3.97
C GLU A 668 -17.84 26.98 -4.83
N ASN A 669 -18.10 26.43 -6.02
CA ASN A 669 -19.14 26.90 -6.95
C ASN A 669 -19.63 25.77 -7.87
N ALA A 670 -20.79 25.19 -7.57
CA ALA A 670 -21.39 24.12 -8.36
C ALA A 670 -22.28 24.63 -9.51
N SER A 671 -22.23 25.90 -9.91
CA SER A 671 -23.15 26.47 -10.91
C SER A 671 -23.10 25.74 -12.26
N GLU A 672 -21.90 25.48 -12.79
CA GLU A 672 -21.65 24.80 -14.07
C GLU A 672 -21.84 23.26 -14.03
N TYR A 673 -22.05 22.67 -12.86
CA TYR A 673 -22.25 21.21 -12.66
C TYR A 673 -23.74 20.84 -12.61
N ASN A 674 -24.12 19.70 -13.15
CA ASN A 674 -25.50 19.26 -13.28
C ASN A 674 -25.63 17.76 -13.00
N GLU A 675 -26.86 17.31 -12.75
CA GLU A 675 -27.22 15.90 -12.73
C GLU A 675 -26.88 15.24 -14.08
N GLY A 676 -26.25 14.07 -14.05
CA GLY A 676 -25.75 13.35 -15.22
C GLY A 676 -24.35 13.75 -15.70
N ASP A 677 -23.69 14.76 -15.13
CA ASP A 677 -22.27 15.02 -15.41
C ASP A 677 -21.39 13.88 -14.85
N GLU A 678 -20.51 13.32 -15.69
CA GLU A 678 -19.40 12.45 -15.25
C GLU A 678 -18.22 13.29 -14.73
N ILE A 679 -17.75 12.99 -13.52
CA ILE A 679 -16.68 13.72 -12.81
C ILE A 679 -15.53 12.82 -12.32
N ILE A 680 -14.32 13.37 -12.29
CA ILE A 680 -13.19 12.83 -11.53
C ILE A 680 -13.08 13.63 -10.22
N ILE A 681 -13.13 12.93 -9.09
CA ILE A 681 -12.62 13.42 -7.81
C ILE A 681 -11.11 13.13 -7.80
N GLU A 682 -10.29 14.17 -7.84
CA GLU A 682 -8.85 14.10 -7.64
C GLU A 682 -8.55 14.43 -6.17
N GLN A 683 -8.15 13.41 -5.41
CA GLN A 683 -7.77 13.52 -4.00
C GLN A 683 -6.26 13.53 -3.87
N TYR A 684 -5.72 14.33 -2.96
CA TYR A 684 -4.28 14.37 -2.67
C TYR A 684 -3.96 13.78 -1.29
N GLY A 685 -2.74 13.28 -1.15
CA GLY A 685 -2.09 13.05 0.15
C GLY A 685 -0.78 13.83 0.18
N ASN A 686 -0.66 14.82 1.05
CA ASN A 686 0.53 15.65 1.22
C ASN A 686 1.64 14.91 2.00
N LEU A 687 2.84 15.50 2.10
CA LEU A 687 3.96 14.90 2.84
C LEU A 687 3.62 14.61 4.30
N ALA A 688 2.80 15.44 4.94
CA ALA A 688 2.33 15.20 6.30
C ALA A 688 1.53 13.91 6.43
N TRP A 689 0.58 13.67 5.53
CA TRP A 689 -0.15 12.40 5.48
C TRP A 689 0.81 11.21 5.28
N VAL A 690 1.83 11.34 4.41
CA VAL A 690 2.86 10.30 4.21
C VAL A 690 3.62 9.98 5.49
N HIS A 691 3.92 11.01 6.30
CA HIS A 691 4.62 10.89 7.57
C HIS A 691 3.74 10.31 8.68
N GLU A 692 2.48 10.74 8.78
CA GLU A 692 1.48 10.20 9.71
C GLU A 692 1.30 8.69 9.52
N ILE A 693 1.33 8.20 8.28
CA ILE A 693 1.29 6.75 7.99
C ILE A 693 2.68 6.07 8.02
N GLY A 694 3.75 6.81 8.35
CA GLY A 694 5.12 6.33 8.52
C GLY A 694 5.87 5.95 7.23
N MET A 695 5.36 6.34 6.06
CA MET A 695 5.84 5.85 4.75
C MET A 695 6.95 6.70 4.12
N ASP A 696 7.37 7.77 4.80
CA ASP A 696 8.64 8.48 4.55
C ASP A 696 9.84 7.78 5.23
N ASN A 697 9.58 6.90 6.19
CA ASN A 697 10.57 6.22 7.04
C ASN A 697 10.47 4.68 6.99
N ILE A 698 10.14 4.13 5.82
CA ILE A 698 10.12 2.67 5.60
C ILE A 698 11.54 2.11 5.79
N PRO A 699 11.75 1.06 6.61
CA PRO A 699 13.09 0.53 6.88
C PRO A 699 13.87 0.10 5.63
N ALA A 700 15.20 0.14 5.71
CA ALA A 700 16.06 -0.46 4.69
C ALA A 700 15.78 -1.97 4.58
N ARG A 701 15.71 -2.50 3.35
CA ARG A 701 15.61 -3.94 3.09
C ARG A 701 16.75 -4.72 3.76
N THR A 702 16.47 -5.93 4.22
CA THR A 702 17.49 -6.77 4.86
C THR A 702 18.45 -7.33 3.81
N THR A 703 19.62 -7.81 4.24
CA THR A 703 20.54 -8.52 3.34
C THR A 703 19.95 -9.83 2.80
N GLN A 704 18.91 -10.37 3.44
CA GLN A 704 18.22 -11.58 3.00
C GLN A 704 17.32 -11.31 1.78
N ASP A 705 16.66 -10.14 1.75
CA ASP A 705 15.92 -9.63 0.59
C ASP A 705 16.86 -9.18 -0.53
N ALA A 706 17.98 -8.52 -0.19
CA ALA A 706 18.97 -8.05 -1.16
C ALA A 706 19.60 -9.22 -1.94
N ASN A 707 19.89 -10.34 -1.26
CA ASN A 707 20.46 -11.53 -1.90
C ASN A 707 19.52 -12.19 -2.94
N GLN A 708 18.22 -11.89 -2.96
CA GLN A 708 17.32 -12.36 -4.02
C GLN A 708 17.49 -11.61 -5.34
N LYS A 709 18.12 -10.43 -5.35
CA LYS A 709 18.25 -9.58 -6.53
C LYS A 709 19.68 -9.02 -6.62
N ASN A 710 20.50 -9.63 -7.48
CA ASN A 710 21.84 -9.14 -7.87
C ASN A 710 21.75 -7.78 -8.58
N ASN A 711 21.47 -6.73 -7.82
CA ASN A 711 21.14 -5.41 -8.35
C ASN A 711 21.55 -4.34 -7.32
N GLU A 712 22.68 -3.69 -7.57
CA GLU A 712 23.42 -2.85 -6.59
C GLU A 712 22.68 -1.56 -6.17
N ASN A 713 21.50 -1.31 -6.74
CA ASN A 713 20.62 -0.17 -6.47
C ASN A 713 19.34 -0.55 -5.67
N SER A 714 19.36 -1.62 -4.87
CA SER A 714 18.18 -2.17 -4.18
C SER A 714 17.69 -1.38 -2.93
N ALA A 715 17.74 -0.05 -2.97
CA ALA A 715 17.28 0.81 -1.87
C ALA A 715 15.76 0.69 -1.62
N THR A 716 15.32 0.91 -0.37
CA THR A 716 13.91 1.15 -0.08
C THR A 716 13.52 2.53 -0.62
N VAL A 717 12.46 2.60 -1.42
CA VAL A 717 11.88 3.85 -1.91
C VAL A 717 10.90 4.36 -0.88
N GLN A 718 11.21 5.50 -0.27
CA GLN A 718 10.27 6.23 0.57
C GLN A 718 9.17 6.84 -0.29
N TRP A 719 7.96 6.91 0.26
CA TRP A 719 6.82 7.51 -0.41
C TRP A 719 6.97 9.02 -0.53
N LYS A 720 6.07 9.63 -1.31
CA LYS A 720 5.98 11.07 -1.60
C LYS A 720 4.52 11.46 -1.65
N GLU A 721 4.23 12.74 -1.90
CA GLU A 721 2.86 13.20 -2.11
C GLU A 721 2.14 12.34 -3.15
N HIS A 722 0.94 11.89 -2.80
CA HIS A 722 0.15 10.97 -3.59
C HIS A 722 -1.06 11.66 -4.22
N THR A 723 -1.64 11.09 -5.27
CA THR A 723 -2.86 11.58 -5.90
C THR A 723 -3.70 10.43 -6.46
N TRP A 724 -4.89 10.22 -5.90
CA TRP A 724 -5.86 9.25 -6.39
C TRP A 724 -6.92 9.92 -7.27
N THR A 725 -7.52 9.16 -8.18
CA THR A 725 -8.62 9.64 -9.05
C THR A 725 -9.80 8.68 -9.02
N PHE A 726 -10.90 9.10 -8.42
CA PHE A 726 -12.17 8.35 -8.39
C PHE A 726 -13.12 8.95 -9.42
N GLU A 727 -13.66 8.13 -10.33
CA GLU A 727 -14.66 8.57 -11.30
C GLU A 727 -16.07 8.32 -10.76
N ARG A 728 -16.94 9.33 -10.86
CA ARG A 728 -18.32 9.32 -10.35
C ARG A 728 -19.26 10.02 -11.33
N THR A 729 -20.55 9.77 -11.17
CA THR A 729 -21.63 10.49 -11.87
C THR A 729 -22.37 11.35 -10.85
N ILE A 730 -22.70 12.60 -11.19
CA ILE A 730 -23.53 13.45 -10.31
C ILE A 730 -24.98 12.99 -10.41
N VAL A 731 -25.59 12.59 -9.29
CA VAL A 731 -26.98 12.09 -9.23
C VAL A 731 -27.97 13.13 -8.71
N LYS A 732 -27.50 14.21 -8.09
CA LYS A 732 -28.31 15.34 -7.58
C LYS A 732 -27.39 16.53 -7.28
N LYS A 733 -27.91 17.76 -7.33
CA LYS A 733 -27.24 18.99 -6.84
C LYS A 733 -28.19 19.82 -5.98
N GLU A 734 -27.74 20.29 -4.82
CA GLU A 734 -28.45 21.24 -3.97
C GLU A 734 -27.58 22.44 -3.63
N GLY A 735 -27.75 23.54 -4.37
CA GLY A 735 -26.86 24.70 -4.29
C GLY A 735 -25.43 24.31 -4.68
N ASN A 736 -24.53 24.31 -3.69
CA ASN A 736 -23.13 23.88 -3.82
C ASN A 736 -22.86 22.46 -3.32
N VAL A 737 -23.87 21.73 -2.82
CA VAL A 737 -23.76 20.31 -2.47
C VAL A 737 -23.90 19.47 -3.74
N ILE A 738 -22.90 18.63 -4.02
CA ILE A 738 -22.91 17.61 -5.06
C ILE A 738 -23.21 16.26 -4.41
N TYR A 739 -24.12 15.49 -5.01
CA TYR A 739 -24.36 14.08 -4.67
C TYR A 739 -23.83 13.19 -5.80
N ILE A 740 -23.16 12.09 -5.44
CA ILE A 740 -22.48 11.17 -6.36
C ILE A 740 -23.16 9.80 -6.45
N ASP A 741 -22.94 9.09 -7.54
CA ASP A 741 -23.50 7.75 -7.77
C ASP A 741 -22.88 6.67 -6.89
N MET A 742 -21.58 6.69 -6.64
CA MET A 742 -20.87 5.74 -5.78
C MET A 742 -20.13 6.48 -4.67
N PRO A 743 -19.99 5.91 -3.47
CA PRO A 743 -19.49 6.66 -2.33
C PRO A 743 -18.00 7.04 -2.48
N VAL A 744 -17.57 7.98 -1.65
CA VAL A 744 -16.15 8.24 -1.37
C VAL A 744 -15.55 6.98 -0.73
N MET A 745 -14.48 6.44 -1.32
CA MET A 745 -13.87 5.17 -0.89
C MET A 745 -12.56 5.36 -0.12
N ASN A 746 -12.11 6.61 0.01
CA ASN A 746 -10.94 7.02 0.74
C ASN A 746 -11.24 8.40 1.32
N ALA A 747 -11.36 8.49 2.65
CA ALA A 747 -11.79 9.71 3.32
C ALA A 747 -10.92 10.91 2.90
N ILE A 748 -11.56 12.03 2.56
CA ILE A 748 -10.90 13.26 2.09
C ILE A 748 -10.78 14.18 3.29
N ALA A 749 -9.56 14.62 3.62
CA ALA A 749 -9.32 15.62 4.65
C ALA A 749 -8.50 16.79 4.11
N GLU A 750 -8.92 18.02 4.41
CA GLU A 750 -8.21 19.25 4.01
C GLU A 750 -6.78 19.28 4.59
N LYS A 751 -6.56 18.82 5.84
CA LYS A 751 -5.23 18.69 6.46
C LYS A 751 -4.25 17.81 5.68
N TRP A 752 -4.76 16.84 4.93
CA TRP A 752 -3.99 15.92 4.08
C TRP A 752 -3.87 16.41 2.62
N GLY A 753 -4.44 17.58 2.30
CA GLY A 753 -4.37 18.21 0.98
C GLY A 753 -5.72 18.33 0.26
N GLY A 754 -6.80 17.77 0.83
CA GLY A 754 -8.15 17.87 0.29
C GLY A 754 -8.34 17.21 -1.08
N ALA A 755 -9.31 17.71 -1.85
CA ALA A 755 -9.61 17.20 -3.18
C ALA A 755 -10.21 18.29 -4.11
N ASN A 756 -10.15 18.03 -5.42
CA ASN A 756 -10.82 18.81 -6.46
C ASN A 756 -11.71 17.91 -7.32
N ILE A 757 -12.83 18.44 -7.81
CA ILE A 757 -13.61 17.80 -8.88
C ILE A 757 -13.34 18.45 -10.23
N TYR A 758 -13.41 17.63 -11.28
CA TYR A 758 -13.36 18.03 -12.67
C TYR A 758 -14.39 17.21 -13.45
N LYS A 759 -15.10 17.81 -14.41
CA LYS A 759 -15.73 17.03 -15.49
C LYS A 759 -14.66 16.35 -16.34
N TYR A 760 -14.99 15.23 -16.99
CA TYR A 760 -14.08 14.57 -17.94
C TYR A 760 -14.72 14.22 -19.28
N THR A 761 -13.88 13.93 -20.26
CA THR A 761 -14.25 13.27 -21.52
C THR A 761 -13.64 11.88 -21.58
N ASP A 762 -14.37 10.89 -22.10
CA ASP A 762 -13.95 9.49 -22.12
C ASP A 762 -14.00 8.88 -23.53
N THR A 763 -13.43 9.60 -24.49
CA THR A 763 -13.42 9.23 -25.92
C THR A 763 -12.34 8.19 -26.27
N GLY A 764 -11.50 7.80 -25.31
CA GLY A 764 -10.39 6.88 -25.50
C GLY A 764 -10.70 5.43 -25.10
N ARG A 765 -11.72 5.21 -24.25
CA ARG A 765 -12.06 3.87 -23.77
C ARG A 765 -12.96 3.13 -24.75
N ILE A 766 -12.62 1.88 -25.04
CA ILE A 766 -13.53 0.95 -25.72
C ILE A 766 -14.52 0.31 -24.73
N GLN A 767 -15.71 -0.07 -25.20
CA GLN A 767 -16.79 -0.51 -24.33
C GLN A 767 -17.70 -1.62 -24.88
N ASN A 768 -18.39 -2.34 -23.99
CA ASN A 768 -19.23 -3.51 -24.30
C ASN A 768 -18.44 -4.65 -24.98
N VAL A 769 -17.25 -4.96 -24.44
CA VAL A 769 -16.36 -6.02 -24.96
C VAL A 769 -16.45 -7.26 -24.07
N GLY A 770 -16.53 -8.44 -24.68
CA GLY A 770 -16.72 -9.71 -23.96
C GLY A 770 -15.75 -10.81 -24.40
N VAL A 771 -15.37 -11.68 -23.46
CA VAL A 771 -14.65 -12.94 -23.72
C VAL A 771 -15.31 -14.06 -22.92
N GLU A 772 -15.69 -15.16 -23.55
CA GLU A 772 -16.53 -16.14 -22.86
C GLU A 772 -16.52 -17.57 -23.41
N ASN A 773 -16.97 -18.52 -22.57
CA ASN A 773 -17.43 -19.85 -22.96
C ASN A 773 -16.33 -20.75 -23.57
N MET A 774 -15.13 -20.78 -22.96
CA MET A 774 -13.96 -21.47 -23.55
C MET A 774 -12.97 -22.01 -22.52
N ARG A 775 -12.10 -22.91 -22.96
CA ARG A 775 -10.92 -23.36 -22.22
C ARG A 775 -9.64 -22.85 -22.88
N VAL A 776 -8.67 -22.40 -22.10
CA VAL A 776 -7.38 -21.89 -22.61
C VAL A 776 -6.22 -22.62 -21.92
N ILE A 777 -5.46 -23.41 -22.68
CA ILE A 777 -4.38 -24.26 -22.16
C ILE A 777 -3.05 -23.79 -22.74
N ALA A 778 -2.07 -23.50 -21.89
CA ALA A 778 -0.70 -23.28 -22.33
C ALA A 778 0.04 -24.60 -22.59
N VAL A 779 0.57 -24.80 -23.80
CA VAL A 779 1.39 -25.98 -24.10
C VAL A 779 2.77 -25.79 -23.49
N TRP A 780 2.96 -26.36 -22.31
CA TRP A 780 4.24 -26.42 -21.62
C TRP A 780 5.22 -27.40 -22.29
N THR A 781 6.52 -27.22 -22.06
CA THR A 781 7.58 -28.18 -22.43
C THR A 781 8.61 -28.24 -21.31
N PRO A 782 8.78 -29.40 -20.62
CA PRO A 782 9.74 -29.54 -19.54
C PRO A 782 11.20 -29.25 -19.96
N ASN A 783 12.08 -28.95 -19.00
CA ASN A 783 13.53 -29.03 -19.19
C ASN A 783 14.01 -30.50 -19.11
N SER A 784 15.32 -30.75 -19.21
CA SER A 784 15.90 -32.11 -19.13
C SER A 784 15.56 -32.85 -17.84
N ASP A 785 15.32 -32.10 -16.77
CA ASP A 785 15.13 -32.59 -15.41
C ASP A 785 13.63 -32.67 -15.06
N ASN A 786 12.76 -32.36 -16.03
CA ASN A 786 11.30 -32.35 -15.96
C ASN A 786 10.69 -31.37 -14.92
N VAL A 787 11.40 -30.26 -14.65
CA VAL A 787 11.10 -29.26 -13.61
C VAL A 787 11.36 -27.83 -14.09
N ASP A 788 10.58 -27.34 -15.06
CA ASP A 788 10.57 -25.93 -15.52
C ASP A 788 9.27 -25.64 -16.27
N ASP A 789 8.33 -24.93 -15.64
CA ASP A 789 7.05 -24.50 -16.22
C ASP A 789 7.06 -23.02 -16.65
N THR A 790 8.20 -22.49 -17.09
CA THR A 790 8.30 -21.06 -17.49
C THR A 790 8.24 -20.80 -19.01
N ARG A 791 8.48 -21.82 -19.86
CA ARG A 791 8.62 -21.68 -21.32
C ARG A 791 7.31 -21.84 -22.11
N HIS A 792 6.33 -20.98 -21.83
CA HIS A 792 5.06 -20.84 -22.56
C HIS A 792 4.40 -19.47 -22.29
N ALA A 793 3.22 -19.22 -22.88
CA ALA A 793 2.40 -18.04 -22.58
C ALA A 793 2.12 -17.90 -21.07
N GLY A 794 2.28 -16.68 -20.55
CA GLY A 794 2.11 -16.38 -19.13
C GLY A 794 0.74 -15.81 -18.75
N GLU A 795 0.03 -15.17 -19.68
CA GLU A 795 -1.25 -14.49 -19.43
C GLU A 795 -2.39 -14.92 -20.35
N LEU A 796 -3.64 -14.79 -19.88
CA LEU A 796 -4.83 -14.84 -20.74
C LEU A 796 -5.13 -13.45 -21.30
N ALA A 797 -5.48 -12.48 -20.45
CA ALA A 797 -5.99 -11.18 -20.92
C ALA A 797 -5.42 -9.97 -20.14
N THR A 798 -4.97 -8.96 -20.89
CA THR A 798 -4.69 -7.62 -20.37
C THR A 798 -5.82 -6.66 -20.76
N LEU A 799 -6.35 -5.94 -19.76
CA LEU A 799 -7.47 -4.99 -19.89
C LEU A 799 -6.99 -3.57 -19.55
N LYS A 800 -7.06 -2.65 -20.51
CA LYS A 800 -6.57 -1.27 -20.36
C LYS A 800 -7.38 -0.32 -21.23
N ASN A 801 -7.62 0.91 -20.79
CA ASN A 801 -8.35 1.92 -21.58
C ASN A 801 -9.70 1.36 -22.09
N CYS A 802 -10.49 0.79 -21.19
CA CYS A 802 -11.74 0.12 -21.52
C CYS A 802 -12.77 0.24 -20.40
N LYS A 803 -14.06 0.17 -20.71
CA LYS A 803 -15.13 0.15 -19.72
C LYS A 803 -16.26 -0.80 -20.09
N ASP A 804 -17.04 -1.28 -19.12
CA ASP A 804 -18.15 -2.21 -19.39
C ASP A 804 -17.68 -3.44 -20.18
N VAL A 805 -16.67 -4.12 -19.60
CA VAL A 805 -15.99 -5.29 -20.16
C VAL A 805 -16.31 -6.52 -19.30
N TRP A 806 -16.43 -7.70 -19.91
CA TRP A 806 -16.64 -8.93 -19.15
C TRP A 806 -15.79 -10.12 -19.63
N LEU A 807 -15.41 -10.97 -18.67
CA LEU A 807 -14.87 -12.30 -18.88
C LEU A 807 -15.76 -13.29 -18.12
N ARG A 808 -16.42 -14.24 -18.80
CA ARG A 808 -17.33 -15.21 -18.14
C ARG A 808 -17.21 -16.64 -18.68
N ASP A 809 -17.31 -17.63 -17.80
CA ASP A 809 -17.19 -19.06 -18.16
C ASP A 809 -15.89 -19.37 -18.92
N ILE A 810 -14.77 -19.24 -18.21
CA ILE A 810 -13.44 -19.52 -18.75
C ILE A 810 -12.67 -20.43 -17.78
N THR A 811 -12.12 -21.51 -18.31
CA THR A 811 -11.13 -22.35 -17.62
C THR A 811 -9.74 -22.10 -18.23
N THR A 812 -8.80 -21.56 -17.45
CA THR A 812 -7.38 -21.46 -17.84
C THR A 812 -6.54 -22.58 -17.24
N GLU A 813 -5.58 -23.09 -17.99
CA GLU A 813 -4.62 -24.09 -17.52
C GLU A 813 -3.16 -23.70 -17.77
N HIS A 814 -2.34 -23.90 -16.75
CA HIS A 814 -0.88 -23.75 -16.71
C HIS A 814 -0.32 -22.33 -16.88
N LEU A 815 -1.13 -21.31 -17.20
CA LEU A 815 -0.71 -19.90 -17.24
C LEU A 815 -0.01 -19.47 -15.93
N ASN A 816 1.21 -18.93 -16.04
CA ASN A 816 2.15 -18.79 -14.94
C ASN A 816 2.41 -17.34 -14.48
N LEU A 817 1.82 -16.33 -15.15
CA LEU A 817 2.04 -14.90 -14.86
C LEU A 817 0.79 -14.24 -14.25
N TYR A 818 -0.11 -13.69 -15.07
CA TYR A 818 -1.40 -13.11 -14.65
C TYR A 818 -2.52 -13.65 -15.53
N ASN A 819 -3.57 -14.25 -14.98
CA ASN A 819 -4.68 -14.72 -15.82
C ASN A 819 -5.51 -13.52 -16.32
N VAL A 820 -5.91 -12.61 -15.44
CA VAL A 820 -6.52 -11.34 -15.84
C VAL A 820 -5.75 -10.16 -15.24
N ASN A 821 -5.18 -9.31 -16.10
CA ASN A 821 -4.35 -8.17 -15.73
C ASN A 821 -5.09 -6.85 -16.04
N ILE A 822 -5.63 -6.19 -15.02
CA ILE A 822 -6.45 -4.98 -15.17
C ILE A 822 -5.60 -3.75 -14.87
N TYR A 823 -5.65 -2.72 -15.72
CA TYR A 823 -4.95 -1.44 -15.52
C TYR A 823 -5.83 -0.38 -14.87
N SER A 824 -5.21 0.63 -14.24
CA SER A 824 -5.88 1.79 -13.60
C SER A 824 -6.84 2.54 -14.51
N THR A 825 -6.66 2.49 -15.84
CA THR A 825 -7.56 3.12 -16.81
C THR A 825 -8.79 2.27 -17.19
N ALA A 826 -8.96 1.07 -16.62
CA ALA A 826 -10.16 0.25 -16.81
C ALA A 826 -11.26 0.59 -15.78
N LYS A 827 -12.53 0.41 -16.17
CA LYS A 827 -13.71 0.74 -15.33
C LYS A 827 -14.85 -0.25 -15.56
N ARG A 828 -15.65 -0.62 -14.54
CA ARG A 828 -16.86 -1.46 -14.72
C ARG A 828 -16.55 -2.79 -15.43
N VAL A 829 -15.68 -3.59 -14.82
CA VAL A 829 -15.22 -4.88 -15.36
C VAL A 829 -15.82 -6.01 -14.54
N THR A 830 -16.40 -7.03 -15.16
CA THR A 830 -16.80 -8.27 -14.48
C THR A 830 -15.92 -9.45 -14.93
N VAL A 831 -15.31 -10.16 -13.99
CA VAL A 831 -14.73 -11.50 -14.20
C VAL A 831 -15.58 -12.48 -13.40
N GLN A 832 -16.28 -13.41 -14.06
CA GLN A 832 -17.15 -14.36 -13.37
C GLN A 832 -17.07 -15.80 -13.87
N ASP A 833 -17.50 -16.74 -13.02
CA ASP A 833 -17.62 -18.17 -13.37
C ASP A 833 -16.31 -18.71 -13.97
N PHE A 834 -15.19 -18.52 -13.25
CA PHE A 834 -13.84 -18.65 -13.79
C PHE A 834 -13.03 -19.69 -13.01
N TYR A 835 -12.31 -20.57 -13.73
CA TYR A 835 -11.40 -21.56 -13.15
C TYR A 835 -9.96 -21.30 -13.61
N CYS A 836 -9.02 -21.21 -12.67
CA CYS A 836 -7.60 -20.98 -12.93
C CYS A 836 -6.76 -22.13 -12.37
N LEU A 837 -6.34 -23.04 -13.25
CA LEU A 837 -5.67 -24.29 -12.90
C LEU A 837 -4.17 -24.20 -13.22
N VAL A 838 -3.39 -23.65 -12.28
CA VAL A 838 -1.93 -23.67 -12.41
C VAL A 838 -1.43 -25.11 -12.25
N ALA A 839 -0.33 -25.44 -12.94
CA ALA A 839 0.27 -26.76 -12.87
C ALA A 839 0.55 -27.20 -11.40
N PRO A 840 0.52 -28.51 -11.09
CA PRO A 840 0.98 -29.00 -9.79
C PRO A 840 2.48 -28.75 -9.55
N PRO A 841 2.91 -28.49 -8.29
CA PRO A 841 4.31 -28.21 -7.94
C PRO A 841 5.32 -29.27 -8.35
N SER A 842 4.92 -30.52 -8.60
CA SER A 842 5.78 -31.58 -9.14
C SER A 842 6.43 -31.25 -10.48
N TYR A 843 5.90 -30.28 -11.24
CA TYR A 843 6.41 -29.87 -12.55
C TYR A 843 7.37 -28.68 -12.50
N TYR A 844 7.61 -28.11 -11.31
CA TYR A 844 8.44 -26.91 -11.14
C TYR A 844 9.15 -26.78 -9.78
N MET A 845 9.01 -27.73 -8.84
CA MET A 845 9.82 -27.76 -7.62
C MET A 845 11.16 -28.47 -7.87
N GLY A 846 11.99 -27.86 -8.73
CA GLY A 846 13.31 -28.33 -9.12
C GLY A 846 14.48 -27.72 -8.33
N ASN A 847 15.71 -28.05 -8.73
CA ASN A 847 16.92 -27.38 -8.25
C ASN A 847 16.86 -25.88 -8.60
N GLY A 848 16.79 -25.04 -7.56
CA GLY A 848 16.71 -23.58 -7.74
C GLY A 848 15.28 -23.02 -7.82
N TYR A 849 14.27 -23.77 -7.39
CA TYR A 849 12.95 -23.24 -7.05
C TYR A 849 13.00 -22.42 -5.74
N GLU A 850 12.39 -21.22 -5.73
CA GLU A 850 12.13 -20.46 -4.51
C GLU A 850 10.81 -20.92 -3.87
N SER A 851 10.78 -21.18 -2.56
CA SER A 851 9.59 -21.68 -1.85
C SER A 851 8.34 -20.79 -1.98
N THR A 852 8.51 -19.51 -2.31
CA THR A 852 7.44 -18.55 -2.58
C THR A 852 6.83 -18.66 -4.00
N GLY A 853 7.37 -19.53 -4.86
CA GLY A 853 6.88 -19.75 -6.24
C GLY A 853 7.16 -18.60 -7.22
N ARG A 854 8.14 -17.73 -6.95
CA ARG A 854 8.36 -16.46 -7.68
C ARG A 854 9.27 -16.53 -8.92
N THR A 855 10.23 -17.45 -9.00
CA THR A 855 11.20 -17.49 -10.12
C THR A 855 11.75 -18.88 -10.37
N PHE A 856 12.26 -19.09 -11.59
CA PHE A 856 13.20 -20.17 -11.90
C PHE A 856 14.62 -19.64 -12.03
N LEU A 857 15.58 -20.28 -11.36
CA LEU A 857 16.99 -19.88 -11.44
C LEU A 857 17.63 -20.12 -12.83
N GLU A 858 17.11 -21.08 -13.61
CA GLU A 858 17.58 -21.37 -14.97
C GLU A 858 17.14 -20.31 -15.98
N THR A 859 15.84 -20.00 -16.02
CA THR A 859 15.25 -19.11 -17.05
C THR A 859 15.20 -17.65 -16.62
N LYS A 860 15.25 -17.36 -15.31
CA LYS A 860 15.13 -16.03 -14.69
C LYS A 860 13.83 -15.28 -14.99
N VAL A 861 12.84 -15.97 -15.54
CA VAL A 861 11.47 -15.48 -15.76
C VAL A 861 10.84 -15.17 -14.40
N TYR A 862 10.15 -14.04 -14.32
CA TYR A 862 9.31 -13.76 -13.15
C TYR A 862 8.03 -14.59 -13.27
N VAL A 863 7.80 -15.45 -12.29
CA VAL A 863 6.61 -16.31 -12.24
C VAL A 863 5.61 -15.64 -11.32
N GLY A 864 4.48 -15.21 -11.86
CA GLY A 864 3.46 -14.44 -11.14
C GLY A 864 2.48 -15.33 -10.37
N ARG A 865 1.93 -16.35 -11.05
CA ARG A 865 0.82 -17.19 -10.57
C ARG A 865 -0.27 -16.36 -9.88
N TYR A 866 -0.71 -15.28 -10.55
CA TYR A 866 -1.86 -14.47 -10.16
C TYR A 866 -3.12 -14.91 -10.93
N GLY A 867 -4.25 -15.02 -10.22
CA GLY A 867 -5.57 -15.15 -10.85
C GLY A 867 -5.97 -13.81 -11.49
N VAL A 868 -6.51 -12.90 -10.68
CA VAL A 868 -6.79 -11.52 -11.10
C VAL A 868 -5.81 -10.55 -10.43
N TYR A 869 -5.14 -9.71 -11.22
CA TYR A 869 -4.35 -8.59 -10.74
C TYR A 869 -5.10 -7.28 -11.09
N MET A 870 -5.78 -6.74 -10.09
CA MET A 870 -6.84 -5.75 -10.19
C MET A 870 -6.31 -4.32 -10.03
N GLY A 871 -6.25 -3.59 -11.13
CA GLY A 871 -6.30 -2.12 -11.11
C GLY A 871 -7.74 -1.65 -11.32
N GLY A 872 -7.88 -0.48 -11.92
CA GLY A 872 -9.17 0.07 -12.34
C GLY A 872 -10.08 0.44 -11.16
N GLN A 873 -11.36 0.63 -11.47
CA GLN A 873 -12.42 0.90 -10.50
C GLN A 873 -13.75 0.28 -10.93
N GLN A 874 -14.65 0.00 -9.99
CA GLN A 874 -15.90 -0.71 -10.24
C GLN A 874 -15.67 -2.12 -10.85
N VAL A 875 -14.66 -2.84 -10.37
CA VAL A 875 -14.34 -4.21 -10.79
C VAL A 875 -15.04 -5.21 -9.88
N LEU A 876 -15.76 -6.15 -10.48
CA LEU A 876 -16.33 -7.33 -9.81
C LEU A 876 -15.59 -8.58 -10.27
N VAL A 877 -14.99 -9.32 -9.33
CA VAL A 877 -14.55 -10.70 -9.52
C VAL A 877 -15.48 -11.58 -8.71
N GLN A 878 -16.21 -12.50 -9.35
CA GLN A 878 -17.14 -13.38 -8.64
C GLN A 878 -17.05 -14.85 -9.05
N ARG A 879 -17.27 -15.78 -8.12
CA ARG A 879 -17.25 -17.24 -8.38
C ARG A 879 -15.92 -17.70 -9.00
N PHE A 880 -14.83 -17.05 -8.59
CA PHE A 880 -13.48 -17.26 -9.14
C PHE A 880 -12.73 -18.32 -8.34
N HIS A 881 -12.37 -19.41 -9.01
CA HIS A 881 -11.75 -20.58 -8.41
C HIS A 881 -10.32 -20.76 -8.90
N GLY A 882 -9.37 -20.95 -7.99
CA GLY A 882 -7.95 -21.09 -8.33
C GLY A 882 -7.27 -22.26 -7.61
N THR A 883 -6.33 -22.92 -8.29
CA THR A 883 -5.53 -24.02 -7.74
C THR A 883 -4.06 -23.84 -8.10
N ASN A 884 -3.14 -24.10 -7.15
CA ASN A 884 -1.69 -23.90 -7.29
C ASN A 884 -1.28 -22.43 -7.61
N LEU A 885 -2.13 -21.45 -7.27
CA LEU A 885 -1.83 -20.02 -7.43
C LEU A 885 -0.89 -19.53 -6.33
N ARG A 886 -0.12 -18.46 -6.60
CA ARG A 886 0.53 -17.70 -5.52
C ARG A 886 -0.43 -16.67 -4.93
N HIS A 887 -1.28 -16.06 -5.75
CA HIS A 887 -2.31 -15.14 -5.30
C HIS A 887 -3.59 -15.31 -6.12
N LEU A 888 -4.76 -15.36 -5.46
CA LEU A 888 -6.05 -15.53 -6.14
C LEU A 888 -6.53 -14.22 -6.79
N VAL A 889 -6.81 -13.21 -5.95
CA VAL A 889 -7.20 -11.85 -6.38
C VAL A 889 -6.36 -10.84 -5.60
N GLU A 890 -5.50 -10.11 -6.30
CA GLU A 890 -4.69 -9.03 -5.72
C GLU A 890 -5.09 -7.67 -6.28
N TYR A 891 -5.18 -6.67 -5.41
CA TYR A 891 -5.34 -5.27 -5.81
C TYR A 891 -3.94 -4.71 -6.03
N LYS A 892 -3.74 -3.93 -7.11
CA LYS A 892 -2.43 -3.42 -7.56
C LYS A 892 -1.90 -2.28 -6.66
N ASN A 893 -1.09 -1.40 -7.21
CA ASN A 893 -0.81 -0.08 -6.64
C ASN A 893 -1.97 0.88 -6.88
N ASP A 894 -2.17 1.82 -5.95
CA ASP A 894 -2.95 3.05 -6.12
C ASP A 894 -4.43 2.80 -6.56
N VAL A 895 -5.01 1.66 -6.19
CA VAL A 895 -6.32 1.23 -6.71
C VAL A 895 -7.47 2.02 -6.11
N ALA A 896 -8.38 2.48 -6.96
CA ALA A 896 -9.56 3.25 -6.58
C ALA A 896 -10.83 2.38 -6.60
N GLY A 897 -11.52 2.25 -5.46
CA GLY A 897 -12.77 1.50 -5.36
C GLY A 897 -14.04 2.24 -5.86
N PRO A 898 -15.23 1.62 -5.71
CA PRO A 898 -15.44 0.30 -5.11
C PRO A 898 -15.00 -0.83 -6.03
N ASN A 899 -14.40 -1.87 -5.46
CA ASN A 899 -13.91 -3.06 -6.15
C ASN A 899 -14.17 -4.29 -5.25
N VAL A 900 -14.50 -5.45 -5.85
CA VAL A 900 -15.06 -6.61 -5.13
C VAL A 900 -14.45 -7.93 -5.60
N ALA A 901 -14.11 -8.79 -4.64
CA ALA A 901 -13.94 -10.23 -4.81
C ALA A 901 -15.02 -10.96 -4.01
N TYR A 902 -15.93 -11.68 -4.69
CA TYR A 902 -17.12 -12.30 -4.08
C TYR A 902 -17.23 -13.80 -4.42
N ASP A 903 -17.41 -14.68 -3.42
CA ASP A 903 -17.49 -16.14 -3.62
C ASP A 903 -16.25 -16.68 -4.37
N CYS A 904 -15.06 -16.30 -3.91
CA CYS A 904 -13.77 -16.63 -4.55
C CYS A 904 -12.99 -17.63 -3.69
N LYS A 905 -12.47 -18.71 -4.30
CA LYS A 905 -11.81 -19.82 -3.59
C LYS A 905 -10.40 -20.11 -4.11
N SER A 906 -9.44 -20.20 -3.18
CA SER A 906 -8.04 -20.55 -3.44
C SER A 906 -7.73 -21.94 -2.86
N VAL A 907 -7.10 -22.82 -3.64
CA VAL A 907 -6.74 -24.19 -3.23
C VAL A 907 -5.25 -24.44 -3.51
N ASP A 908 -4.57 -25.13 -2.58
CA ASP A 908 -3.15 -25.48 -2.68
C ASP A 908 -2.23 -24.30 -3.04
N TYR A 909 -2.49 -23.13 -2.40
CA TYR A 909 -1.85 -21.86 -2.75
C TYR A 909 -0.47 -21.67 -2.10
N PHE A 910 0.37 -20.83 -2.72
CA PHE A 910 1.75 -20.56 -2.26
C PHE A 910 1.92 -19.26 -1.46
N SER A 911 0.93 -18.36 -1.47
CA SER A 911 0.89 -17.13 -0.66
C SER A 911 -0.55 -16.71 -0.41
N GLN A 912 -0.73 -15.76 0.50
CA GLN A 912 -1.99 -15.05 0.70
C GLN A 912 -2.39 -14.23 -0.54
N MET A 913 -3.69 -13.99 -0.70
CA MET A 913 -4.21 -12.88 -1.52
C MET A 913 -4.29 -11.58 -0.69
N GLY A 914 -4.59 -10.45 -1.32
CA GLY A 914 -4.74 -9.16 -0.63
C GLY A 914 -4.39 -7.96 -1.52
N PRO A 915 -4.40 -6.74 -0.96
CA PRO A 915 -3.81 -5.58 -1.63
C PRO A 915 -2.28 -5.69 -1.71
N HIS A 916 -1.71 -5.23 -2.83
CA HIS A 916 -0.30 -5.47 -3.17
C HIS A 916 0.64 -4.40 -2.61
N MET A 917 0.34 -3.10 -2.80
CA MET A 917 1.18 -1.98 -2.38
C MET A 917 0.48 -0.61 -2.54
N LEU A 918 1.09 0.44 -2.00
CA LEU A 918 0.79 1.85 -2.29
C LEU A 918 -0.71 2.23 -2.16
N TRP A 919 -1.23 2.14 -0.94
CA TRP A 919 -2.53 2.71 -0.53
C TRP A 919 -3.67 2.52 -1.56
N SER A 920 -3.95 1.26 -1.89
CA SER A 920 -5.22 0.92 -2.54
C SER A 920 -6.37 1.21 -1.57
N ALA A 921 -7.49 1.73 -2.08
CA ALA A 921 -8.62 2.12 -1.24
C ALA A 921 -9.96 1.56 -1.72
N GLY A 922 -10.78 1.04 -0.80
CA GLY A 922 -12.14 0.59 -1.09
C GLY A 922 -12.25 -0.76 -1.80
N GLY A 923 -11.55 -1.78 -1.29
CA GLY A 923 -11.69 -3.17 -1.74
C GLY A 923 -12.50 -4.03 -0.78
N LEU A 924 -13.33 -4.93 -1.32
CA LEU A 924 -14.08 -5.93 -0.57
C LEU A 924 -13.61 -7.35 -0.93
N TYR A 925 -13.46 -8.18 0.10
CA TYR A 925 -13.36 -9.64 0.00
C TYR A 925 -14.57 -10.23 0.75
N ASP A 926 -15.55 -10.77 0.02
CA ASP A 926 -16.83 -11.26 0.54
C ASP A 926 -17.00 -12.76 0.23
N ASN A 927 -17.23 -13.58 1.27
CA ASN A 927 -17.29 -15.04 1.15
C ASN A 927 -16.07 -15.66 0.46
N THR A 928 -14.87 -15.09 0.66
CA THR A 928 -13.64 -15.61 0.05
C THR A 928 -12.95 -16.64 0.94
N ASP A 929 -12.50 -17.74 0.35
CA ASP A 929 -11.87 -18.87 1.02
C ASP A 929 -10.42 -19.05 0.56
N GLY A 930 -9.48 -18.97 1.52
CA GLY A 930 -8.04 -18.97 1.28
C GLY A 930 -7.36 -17.77 1.93
N ALA A 931 -6.08 -17.90 2.30
CA ALA A 931 -5.40 -16.88 3.09
C ALA A 931 -5.45 -15.46 2.46
N LEU A 932 -5.70 -14.46 3.30
CA LEU A 932 -5.88 -13.05 2.94
C LEU A 932 -5.12 -12.15 3.94
N HIS A 933 -4.24 -11.26 3.48
CA HIS A 933 -3.61 -10.25 4.35
C HIS A 933 -3.87 -8.83 3.83
N ILE A 934 -4.55 -8.01 4.63
CA ILE A 934 -4.71 -6.56 4.46
C ILE A 934 -3.77 -5.90 5.47
N GLN A 935 -2.57 -5.53 5.06
CA GLN A 935 -1.45 -5.24 5.96
C GLN A 935 -0.50 -4.15 5.44
N ASN A 936 0.32 -3.59 6.33
CA ASN A 936 1.53 -2.89 5.94
C ASN A 936 2.59 -3.91 5.49
N ARG A 937 3.18 -3.70 4.31
CA ARG A 937 4.19 -4.56 3.68
C ARG A 937 5.59 -3.94 3.71
N LEU A 938 5.74 -2.78 4.37
CA LEU A 938 7.01 -2.08 4.61
C LEU A 938 7.94 -2.07 3.37
N SER A 939 9.12 -2.66 3.51
CA SER A 939 10.20 -2.63 2.52
C SER A 939 10.14 -3.77 1.51
N MET A 940 9.07 -4.59 1.51
CA MET A 940 8.80 -5.55 0.45
C MET A 940 8.81 -4.88 -0.93
N GLY A 941 9.26 -5.62 -1.94
CA GLY A 941 9.38 -5.14 -3.32
C GLY A 941 10.33 -3.95 -3.44
N SER A 942 9.79 -2.76 -3.70
CA SER A 942 10.53 -1.49 -3.71
C SER A 942 10.36 -0.64 -2.45
N GLY A 943 9.43 -1.00 -1.55
CA GLY A 943 8.85 -0.08 -0.56
C GLY A 943 7.31 -0.11 -0.65
N HIS A 944 6.72 -1.31 -0.62
CA HIS A 944 5.29 -1.52 -0.81
C HIS A 944 4.41 -0.77 0.20
N GLY A 945 4.91 -0.59 1.43
CA GLY A 945 4.24 0.16 2.49
C GLY A 945 2.83 -0.34 2.85
N TRP A 946 1.98 0.54 3.34
CA TRP A 946 0.54 0.26 3.54
C TRP A 946 -0.11 -0.15 2.22
N ALA A 947 -0.56 -1.40 2.14
CA ALA A 947 -1.08 -1.92 0.87
C ALA A 947 -2.55 -1.56 0.63
N GLY A 948 -3.39 -1.62 1.67
CA GLY A 948 -4.81 -1.32 1.60
C GLY A 948 -5.33 -0.51 2.80
N ALA A 949 -6.26 0.38 2.51
CA ALA A 949 -6.98 1.22 3.47
C ALA A 949 -8.48 1.23 3.10
N TRP A 950 -9.38 1.29 4.08
CA TRP A 950 -10.83 1.18 3.82
C TRP A 950 -11.22 -0.13 3.09
N PHE A 951 -10.52 -1.21 3.40
CA PHE A 951 -10.83 -2.56 2.93
C PHE A 951 -11.71 -3.30 3.94
N THR A 952 -12.60 -4.14 3.41
CA THR A 952 -13.46 -5.02 4.21
C THR A 952 -13.23 -6.49 3.83
N ALA A 953 -13.06 -7.33 4.84
CA ALA A 953 -13.20 -8.79 4.74
C ALA A 953 -14.52 -9.21 5.39
N TRP A 954 -15.42 -9.82 4.62
CA TRP A 954 -16.76 -10.21 5.05
C TRP A 954 -16.97 -11.73 4.90
N ASN A 955 -17.35 -12.41 5.98
CA ASN A 955 -17.66 -13.85 6.00
C ASN A 955 -16.57 -14.75 5.38
N THR A 956 -15.29 -14.34 5.44
CA THR A 956 -14.16 -15.05 4.83
C THR A 956 -13.72 -16.27 5.64
N THR A 957 -12.93 -17.17 5.04
CA THR A 957 -12.38 -18.37 5.68
C THR A 957 -10.89 -18.59 5.39
N ASP A 958 -10.26 -19.54 6.08
CA ASP A 958 -8.80 -19.79 6.10
C ASP A 958 -8.02 -18.73 6.91
N ARG A 959 -6.76 -18.38 6.58
CA ARG A 959 -5.95 -17.45 7.39
C ARG A 959 -6.17 -15.97 7.03
N LEU A 960 -6.70 -15.18 7.96
CA LEU A 960 -6.93 -13.75 7.76
C LEU A 960 -5.98 -12.89 8.62
N ALA A 961 -5.39 -11.87 8.01
CA ALA A 961 -4.75 -10.75 8.69
C ALA A 961 -5.36 -9.42 8.23
N VAL A 962 -5.74 -8.55 9.16
CA VAL A 962 -6.23 -7.19 8.87
C VAL A 962 -5.60 -6.23 9.87
N GLN A 963 -4.88 -5.22 9.36
CA GLN A 963 -4.21 -4.17 10.12
C GLN A 963 -4.84 -2.80 9.86
N LYS A 964 -4.72 -1.87 10.81
CA LYS A 964 -5.25 -0.50 10.77
C LYS A 964 -4.16 0.51 10.35
N PRO A 965 -4.28 1.17 9.19
CA PRO A 965 -3.42 2.30 8.83
C PRO A 965 -3.68 3.53 9.73
N PRO A 966 -2.68 4.35 10.10
CA PRO A 966 -2.88 5.48 11.03
C PRO A 966 -3.91 6.55 10.62
N THR A 967 -4.33 6.59 9.36
CA THR A 967 -5.35 7.53 8.85
C THR A 967 -6.57 6.87 8.21
N ALA A 968 -6.76 5.55 8.41
CA ALA A 968 -7.88 4.80 7.83
C ALA A 968 -8.20 3.51 8.60
N GLN A 969 -9.45 3.05 8.53
CA GLN A 969 -9.82 1.75 9.08
C GLN A 969 -9.81 0.65 8.01
N ASN A 970 -9.42 -0.56 8.39
CA ASN A 970 -9.76 -1.79 7.66
C ASN A 970 -10.61 -2.69 8.59
N TRP A 971 -11.55 -3.43 8.02
CA TRP A 971 -12.57 -4.18 8.76
C TRP A 971 -12.56 -5.67 8.45
N ALA A 972 -12.81 -6.50 9.46
CA ALA A 972 -13.04 -7.94 9.35
C ALA A 972 -14.33 -8.30 10.09
N VAL A 973 -15.34 -8.84 9.39
CA VAL A 973 -16.61 -9.23 9.98
C VAL A 973 -16.97 -10.66 9.60
N GLY A 974 -17.27 -11.49 10.59
CA GLY A 974 -17.79 -12.84 10.40
C GLY A 974 -16.77 -13.90 9.96
N HIS A 975 -15.49 -13.67 10.21
CA HIS A 975 -14.40 -14.54 9.76
C HIS A 975 -14.37 -15.89 10.51
N ILE A 976 -14.24 -17.00 9.77
CA ILE A 976 -14.04 -18.34 10.34
C ILE A 976 -12.73 -18.96 9.84
N GLY A 977 -11.70 -18.93 10.68
CA GLY A 977 -10.40 -19.49 10.34
C GLY A 977 -9.31 -19.11 11.32
N ALA A 978 -8.10 -18.89 10.79
CA ALA A 978 -6.92 -18.59 11.58
C ALA A 978 -6.61 -17.08 11.53
N VAL A 979 -6.91 -16.37 12.61
CA VAL A 979 -6.52 -14.97 12.77
C VAL A 979 -4.99 -14.85 12.85
N SER A 980 -4.44 -13.84 12.20
CA SER A 980 -3.01 -13.59 12.11
C SER A 980 -2.72 -12.10 12.19
N ALA A 981 -1.72 -11.72 12.99
CA ALA A 981 -1.29 -10.32 13.11
C ALA A 981 -0.60 -9.75 11.85
N GLY A 982 -0.45 -10.57 10.78
CA GLY A 982 0.22 -10.21 9.52
C GLY A 982 1.70 -10.61 9.48
N ASP A 983 2.35 -10.32 8.34
CA ASP A 983 3.79 -10.59 8.12
C ASP A 983 4.69 -9.67 8.98
N TYR A 984 4.13 -8.58 9.49
CA TYR A 984 4.76 -7.57 10.34
C TYR A 984 3.84 -7.26 11.52
N PRO A 985 3.90 -8.04 12.62
CA PRO A 985 2.89 -8.04 13.68
C PRO A 985 2.96 -6.84 14.64
N GLN A 986 3.91 -5.92 14.45
CA GLN A 986 4.02 -4.71 15.28
C GLN A 986 3.05 -3.58 14.89
N PHE A 987 2.16 -3.81 13.91
CA PHE A 987 1.13 -2.86 13.53
C PHE A 987 -0.20 -3.21 14.18
N GLU A 988 -0.95 -2.18 14.51
CA GLU A 988 -2.29 -2.29 15.09
C GLU A 988 -3.22 -3.09 14.17
N GLN A 989 -4.10 -3.88 14.77
CA GLN A 989 -5.06 -4.70 14.04
C GLN A 989 -6.24 -3.85 13.56
N GLY A 990 -6.94 -4.33 12.53
CA GLY A 990 -8.17 -3.74 12.05
C GLY A 990 -9.31 -3.85 13.07
N TYR A 991 -10.50 -3.39 12.69
CA TYR A 991 -11.71 -3.61 13.47
C TYR A 991 -12.23 -5.01 13.17
N TRP A 992 -12.36 -5.84 14.19
CA TRP A 992 -12.82 -7.22 14.09
C TRP A 992 -14.19 -7.39 14.78
N GLU A 993 -15.12 -8.07 14.11
CA GLU A 993 -16.42 -8.44 14.68
C GLU A 993 -16.84 -9.86 14.27
N LEU A 994 -17.57 -10.55 15.14
CA LEU A 994 -18.05 -11.93 14.94
C LEU A 994 -16.92 -12.93 14.61
N GLU A 995 -15.79 -12.87 15.30
CA GLU A 995 -14.71 -13.87 15.13
C GLU A 995 -15.21 -15.29 15.43
N GLY A 996 -14.93 -16.22 14.51
CA GLY A 996 -15.36 -17.62 14.60
C GLY A 996 -16.85 -17.87 14.29
N THR A 997 -17.62 -16.84 13.93
CA THR A 997 -19.08 -16.93 13.70
C THR A 997 -19.45 -16.15 12.42
N ARG A 998 -20.19 -16.70 11.46
CA ARG A 998 -20.60 -15.91 10.28
C ARG A 998 -21.64 -14.85 10.67
N SER A 999 -21.59 -13.68 10.03
CA SER A 999 -22.70 -12.73 10.06
C SER A 999 -23.91 -13.30 9.32
N ASN A 1000 -25.11 -13.05 9.82
CA ASN A 1000 -26.37 -13.43 9.17
C ASN A 1000 -26.69 -12.61 7.91
N ILE A 1001 -25.92 -11.58 7.60
CA ILE A 1001 -25.81 -11.03 6.25
C ILE A 1001 -24.83 -11.95 5.50
N ASP A 1002 -25.36 -12.96 4.82
CA ASP A 1002 -24.56 -13.99 4.14
C ASP A 1002 -23.48 -13.39 3.23
N SER A 1003 -23.80 -12.31 2.52
CA SER A 1003 -22.88 -11.46 1.76
C SER A 1003 -23.29 -10.00 1.90
N LEU A 1004 -22.32 -9.14 2.22
CA LEU A 1004 -22.48 -7.69 2.25
C LEU A 1004 -22.75 -7.14 0.85
N PHE A 1005 -21.98 -7.57 -0.14
CA PHE A 1005 -22.12 -7.14 -1.54
C PHE A 1005 -23.51 -7.46 -2.10
N VAL A 1006 -24.01 -8.68 -1.86
CA VAL A 1006 -25.35 -9.10 -2.30
C VAL A 1006 -26.44 -8.32 -1.57
N ALA A 1007 -26.29 -8.07 -0.27
CA ALA A 1007 -27.27 -7.30 0.51
C ALA A 1007 -27.33 -5.83 0.04
N GLN A 1008 -26.18 -5.18 -0.15
CA GLN A 1008 -26.08 -3.83 -0.73
C GLN A 1008 -26.70 -3.76 -2.14
N THR A 1009 -26.39 -4.74 -2.98
CA THR A 1009 -26.93 -4.84 -4.34
C THR A 1009 -28.45 -5.00 -4.35
N ASN A 1010 -29.01 -5.76 -3.39
CA ASN A 1010 -30.46 -5.89 -3.22
C ASN A 1010 -31.12 -4.62 -2.67
N GLU A 1011 -30.52 -3.94 -1.70
CA GLU A 1011 -31.04 -2.66 -1.20
C GLU A 1011 -31.11 -1.60 -2.30
N ARG A 1012 -30.09 -1.59 -3.17
CA ARG A 1012 -29.92 -0.60 -4.23
C ARG A 1012 -30.74 -0.87 -5.50
N TYR A 1013 -30.77 -2.12 -5.96
CA TYR A 1013 -31.36 -2.50 -7.25
C TYR A 1013 -32.49 -3.53 -7.13
N GLY A 1014 -32.86 -3.93 -5.90
CA GLY A 1014 -33.90 -4.93 -5.62
C GLY A 1014 -33.59 -6.30 -6.24
N GLN A 1015 -34.67 -7.04 -6.53
CA GLN A 1015 -34.60 -8.33 -7.20
C GLN A 1015 -33.83 -8.27 -8.53
N SER A 1016 -33.93 -7.18 -9.29
CA SER A 1016 -33.16 -7.00 -10.53
C SER A 1016 -31.64 -7.02 -10.31
N GLY A 1017 -31.14 -6.52 -9.18
CA GLY A 1017 -29.72 -6.66 -8.82
C GLY A 1017 -29.36 -8.10 -8.47
N LEU A 1018 -30.21 -8.77 -7.67
CA LEU A 1018 -30.04 -10.19 -7.35
C LEU A 1018 -30.04 -11.07 -8.60
N ASP A 1019 -30.90 -10.80 -9.58
CA ASP A 1019 -30.97 -11.53 -10.85
C ASP A 1019 -29.69 -11.37 -11.67
N VAL A 1020 -29.02 -10.22 -11.59
CA VAL A 1020 -27.72 -9.96 -12.26
C VAL A 1020 -26.57 -10.67 -11.57
N ILE A 1021 -26.49 -10.64 -10.24
CA ILE A 1021 -25.41 -11.31 -9.49
C ILE A 1021 -25.55 -12.84 -9.57
N ASN A 1022 -26.77 -13.36 -9.44
CA ASN A 1022 -27.05 -14.80 -9.55
C ASN A 1022 -27.02 -15.33 -10.99
N ALA A 1023 -26.93 -14.48 -12.02
CA ALA A 1023 -26.81 -14.90 -13.41
C ALA A 1023 -25.48 -15.67 -13.63
N LYS A 1024 -25.60 -16.99 -13.75
CA LYS A 1024 -24.56 -17.89 -14.24
C LYS A 1024 -24.58 -17.95 -15.77
N ALA A 1025 -23.52 -18.52 -16.34
CA ALA A 1025 -23.41 -18.76 -17.77
C ALA A 1025 -24.19 -20.03 -18.20
N ASP A 1026 -25.53 -19.93 -18.23
CA ASP A 1026 -26.39 -20.98 -18.77
C ASP A 1026 -26.57 -20.79 -20.29
N TYR A 1027 -25.82 -21.54 -21.11
CA TYR A 1027 -25.90 -21.49 -22.58
C TYR A 1027 -26.84 -22.56 -23.15
N ASP A 1028 -28.01 -22.14 -23.63
CA ASP A 1028 -28.92 -22.97 -24.44
C ASP A 1028 -28.51 -22.89 -25.94
N TYR A 1029 -27.99 -23.99 -26.49
CA TYR A 1029 -27.52 -24.09 -27.88
C TYR A 1029 -28.65 -24.29 -28.89
N THR A 1030 -29.66 -23.41 -28.87
CA THR A 1030 -30.67 -23.34 -29.92
C THR A 1030 -30.11 -22.57 -31.12
N ILE A 1031 -29.38 -23.27 -32.01
CA ILE A 1031 -28.91 -22.72 -33.27
C ILE A 1031 -30.10 -22.45 -34.20
N HIS A 1032 -30.30 -21.19 -34.57
CA HIS A 1032 -31.15 -20.85 -35.72
C HIS A 1032 -30.34 -21.02 -37.00
N GLU A 1033 -30.67 -22.02 -37.82
CA GLU A 1033 -30.05 -22.22 -39.13
C GLU A 1033 -30.22 -20.95 -39.99
N VAL A 1034 -29.10 -20.33 -40.36
CA VAL A 1034 -29.09 -19.22 -41.31
C VAL A 1034 -29.34 -19.80 -42.71
N PRO A 1035 -30.30 -19.28 -43.50
CA PRO A 1035 -30.56 -19.79 -44.84
C PRO A 1035 -29.31 -19.77 -45.73
N THR A 1036 -29.03 -20.89 -46.40
CA THR A 1036 -27.77 -21.14 -47.13
C THR A 1036 -27.63 -20.40 -48.47
N ASP A 1037 -28.58 -19.52 -48.80
CA ASP A 1037 -28.65 -18.77 -50.05
C ASP A 1037 -27.79 -17.49 -50.04
N LEU A 1038 -26.46 -17.62 -49.82
CA LEU A 1038 -25.50 -16.55 -50.12
C LEU A 1038 -24.04 -17.04 -50.34
N ALA A 1039 -23.87 -18.16 -51.05
CA ALA A 1039 -22.55 -18.58 -51.52
C ALA A 1039 -22.00 -17.58 -52.56
N LEU A 1040 -20.75 -17.12 -52.36
CA LEU A 1040 -20.07 -16.21 -53.29
C LEU A 1040 -19.50 -16.97 -54.49
N ASP A 1041 -19.92 -16.58 -55.70
CA ASP A 1041 -19.28 -17.02 -56.95
C ASP A 1041 -17.79 -16.61 -56.98
N SER A 1042 -16.88 -17.59 -57.00
CA SER A 1042 -15.46 -17.35 -57.28
C SER A 1042 -14.97 -18.23 -58.43
N ILE A 1043 -14.69 -17.56 -59.54
CA ILE A 1043 -14.03 -18.02 -60.77
C ILE A 1043 -12.98 -19.12 -60.53
N SER A 1044 -13.12 -20.24 -61.23
CA SER A 1044 -11.98 -21.01 -61.73
C SER A 1044 -12.30 -21.56 -63.12
N GLU A 1045 -11.30 -21.58 -64.00
CA GLU A 1045 -11.48 -21.93 -65.41
C GLU A 1045 -11.22 -23.41 -65.70
N ASN A 1046 -11.84 -23.90 -66.78
CA ASN A 1046 -11.35 -25.00 -67.63
C ASN A 1046 -10.92 -26.32 -66.97
N SER A 1047 -11.78 -27.33 -67.05
CA SER A 1047 -11.46 -28.48 -67.91
C SER A 1047 -12.73 -29.16 -68.45
N GLU A 1048 -12.57 -29.85 -69.57
CA GLU A 1048 -13.67 -30.43 -70.36
C GLU A 1048 -14.15 -31.79 -69.84
N LYS A 1049 -15.43 -32.12 -70.12
CA LYS A 1049 -15.99 -33.41 -70.59
C LYS A 1049 -15.29 -34.72 -70.10
N THR A 1050 -16.02 -35.70 -69.59
CA THR A 1050 -17.12 -36.42 -70.28
C THR A 1050 -18.00 -37.18 -69.30
N ASP A 1051 -19.17 -37.62 -69.77
CA ASP A 1051 -20.15 -38.44 -69.06
C ASP A 1051 -19.65 -39.86 -68.73
N GLU A 1052 -19.91 -40.34 -67.50
CA GLU A 1052 -20.63 -41.60 -67.21
C GLU A 1052 -21.22 -41.60 -65.78
#